data_AF-X7FEH6-F1
#
_entry.id   AF-X7FEH6-F1
#
_cell.length_a   1.000
_cell.length_b   1.000
_cell.length_c   1.000
_cell.angle_alpha   90.00
_cell.angle_beta   90.00
_cell.angle_gamma   90.00
#
_symmetry.space_group_name_H-M   'P 1'
#
loop_
_entity.id
_entity.type
_entity.pdbx_description
1 polymer ?
#
loop_
_entity_poly.entity_id
_entity_poly.type
_entity_poly.pdbx_seq_one_letter_code
_entity_poly.pdbx_strand_id
1 'polypeptide(L)'
;MTVREIFETMDYGTAPEASTEALDWIAREGGAFGHFIGGAFTGPGATFATENPATGAELAQVTQAAQDDVTAAVAAARKAQPGWERLGGKGRARVLYALARALQKHSRLFAVLETLDTGKPIRESRDIDIPLAARHFYYHAGLAQILDAERPGARAMGVCGQIVPWNFPLLMLAWKVAPALAAGNSVVLKPAEWTPLTALLFARICGEAGVPKGVVNIVTGDGAVGEMLVAAEVDKIAFTGSTAVGRRIREATAGRGIALTLELGGKSPYIVFEDADLDAAVEGLVDAIWFNGGQVCCAGSRLLVQEGIAPDFHARLRARMDRLRVGDPLDKCIDVGAIVHPEHLARIRALVDANHAGEVYSADAGLPDGCFYPPTLITGLSPAAPLMQEEIFGPVLVSTTFRTPAEAVALANDSRYGLAASVWSESVSTALDIAPRLASGVVWVNGTNMFDAAAPFGGVRESGFGREGGWEGLSAYLRTEAPGKPLKRVAAFGSGGAAAEPDPVDRTAKLYVGGRQARPDGGHSRTVYDRAGRPVGQAPVANRKDVRNAVEAARAAAGWAAMPAHGRAQVIYYLAENLSARADDFAARLDRLTGGRSGAKEVEASVDRLFTWAAWADKFAGDSRAVPLRGLALALREPVGVIGALCPDEAPLLGLVSVMAPAIAFGNRVVLVASEPYPLAATDFYQVLDTSDVPGGVVNLLTGPHADLAPTLAAHADVDAVWSFSSSDLSAEVERLSAGNLKRTWVNDGRARDWSGAAGEGRAFLEAATEVKTVWVPYGA
;
A
#
# COMPACT_ATOMS: atom_id res chain seq x y z
N MET A 1 -5.25 18.86 52.90
CA MET A 1 -6.62 18.91 52.39
C MET A 1 -7.54 18.15 53.33
N THR A 2 -8.62 18.78 53.77
CA THR A 2 -9.72 18.12 54.49
C THR A 2 -10.57 17.31 53.51
N VAL A 3 -11.35 16.32 53.98
CA VAL A 3 -12.28 15.55 53.12
C VAL A 3 -13.26 16.48 52.39
N ARG A 4 -13.68 17.55 53.07
CA ARG A 4 -14.53 18.60 52.49
C ARG A 4 -13.84 19.35 51.36
N GLU A 5 -12.58 19.75 51.54
CA GLU A 5 -11.79 20.41 50.48
C GLU A 5 -11.58 19.49 49.26
N ILE A 6 -11.42 18.17 49.45
CA ILE A 6 -11.30 17.21 48.34
C ILE A 6 -12.61 17.10 47.55
N PHE A 7 -13.77 17.10 48.24
CA PHE A 7 -15.07 17.09 47.57
C PHE A 7 -15.46 18.45 46.96
N GLU A 8 -14.97 19.56 47.53
CA GLU A 8 -15.22 20.91 47.02
C GLU A 8 -14.32 21.26 45.81
N THR A 9 -13.07 20.80 45.82
CA THR A 9 -12.13 20.98 44.68
C THR A 9 -12.32 19.92 43.60
N MET A 10 -12.68 18.69 44.00
CA MET A 10 -12.61 17.50 43.15
C MET A 10 -11.24 17.34 42.47
N ASP A 11 -10.16 17.83 43.11
CA ASP A 11 -8.81 17.77 42.55
C ASP A 11 -8.42 16.31 42.30
N TYR A 12 -8.02 16.03 41.06
CA TYR A 12 -7.70 14.67 40.61
C TYR A 12 -6.37 14.22 41.22
N GLY A 13 -6.38 13.09 41.95
CA GLY A 13 -5.15 12.44 42.42
C GLY A 13 -4.49 11.65 41.29
N THR A 14 -3.19 11.84 41.07
CA THR A 14 -2.43 11.10 40.04
C THR A 14 -2.50 9.59 40.27
N ALA A 15 -2.63 8.80 39.20
CA ALA A 15 -2.71 7.34 39.28
C ALA A 15 -1.70 6.62 38.36
N PRO A 16 -0.38 6.83 38.56
CA PRO A 16 0.64 6.25 37.70
C PRO A 16 0.67 4.72 37.76
N GLU A 17 0.89 4.08 36.61
CA GLU A 17 1.29 2.67 36.53
C GLU A 17 2.72 2.49 37.05
N ALA A 18 2.97 1.38 37.74
CA ALA A 18 4.30 1.06 38.23
C ALA A 18 5.23 0.64 37.07
N SER A 19 6.38 1.31 36.94
CA SER A 19 7.40 1.02 35.94
C SER A 19 8.43 -0.02 36.37
N THR A 20 8.39 -0.47 37.64
CA THR A 20 9.43 -1.32 38.25
C THR A 20 9.68 -2.62 37.50
N GLU A 21 8.63 -3.30 37.03
CA GLU A 21 8.79 -4.57 36.31
C GLU A 21 9.51 -4.41 34.96
N ALA A 22 9.24 -3.30 34.26
CA ALA A 22 9.87 -2.96 32.98
C ALA A 22 11.35 -2.57 33.18
N LEU A 23 11.64 -1.72 34.16
CA LEU A 23 13.00 -1.32 34.51
C LEU A 23 13.82 -2.51 35.03
N ASP A 24 13.23 -3.38 35.85
CA ASP A 24 13.86 -4.61 36.31
C ASP A 24 14.15 -5.57 35.15
N TRP A 25 13.29 -5.63 34.13
CA TRP A 25 13.55 -6.42 32.94
C TRP A 25 14.77 -5.90 32.19
N ILE A 26 14.85 -4.58 31.95
CA ILE A 26 16.02 -3.95 31.32
C ILE A 26 17.29 -4.26 32.13
N ALA A 27 17.24 -4.10 33.44
CA ALA A 27 18.38 -4.38 34.33
C ALA A 27 18.80 -5.85 34.29
N ARG A 28 17.85 -6.80 34.24
CA ARG A 28 18.13 -8.24 34.14
C ARG A 28 18.80 -8.63 32.81
N GLU A 29 18.50 -7.93 31.73
CA GLU A 29 19.16 -8.11 30.43
C GLU A 29 20.51 -7.36 30.37
N GLY A 30 20.93 -6.71 31.46
CA GLY A 30 22.24 -6.09 31.62
C GLY A 30 22.28 -4.60 31.27
N GLY A 31 21.15 -3.97 30.97
CA GLY A 31 21.04 -2.54 30.61
C GLY A 31 21.64 -2.18 29.24
N ALA A 32 22.29 -3.13 28.56
CA ALA A 32 22.83 -2.98 27.22
C ALA A 32 22.42 -4.17 26.35
N PHE A 33 21.75 -3.91 25.23
CA PHE A 33 21.21 -4.94 24.35
C PHE A 33 22.08 -5.16 23.11
N GLY A 34 22.41 -6.42 22.85
CA GLY A 34 22.79 -6.90 21.52
C GLY A 34 21.56 -7.15 20.64
N HIS A 35 21.79 -7.74 19.46
CA HIS A 35 20.73 -8.12 18.53
C HIS A 35 20.15 -9.50 18.87
N PHE A 36 18.94 -9.81 18.41
CA PHE A 36 18.40 -11.16 18.49
C PHE A 36 18.60 -11.89 17.16
N ILE A 37 19.61 -12.77 17.08
CA ILE A 37 20.00 -13.47 15.84
C ILE A 37 20.07 -14.97 16.11
N GLY A 38 19.42 -15.77 15.25
CA GLY A 38 19.49 -17.23 15.36
C GLY A 38 18.85 -17.79 16.65
N GLY A 39 17.92 -17.04 17.26
CA GLY A 39 17.21 -17.45 18.47
C GLY A 39 17.94 -17.15 19.79
N ALA A 40 18.95 -16.28 19.79
CA ALA A 40 19.64 -15.81 20.99
C ALA A 40 20.04 -14.34 20.85
N PHE A 41 20.22 -13.66 21.99
CA PHE A 41 20.83 -12.32 22.00
C PHE A 41 22.34 -12.41 21.79
N THR A 42 22.90 -11.55 20.93
CA THR A 42 24.34 -11.34 20.79
C THR A 42 24.87 -10.52 21.96
N GLY A 43 26.20 -10.46 22.10
CA GLY A 43 26.81 -9.44 22.97
C GLY A 43 26.52 -8.03 22.44
N PRO A 44 26.47 -7.00 23.32
CA PRO A 44 26.40 -5.60 22.89
C PRO A 44 27.63 -5.19 22.06
N GLY A 45 27.39 -4.42 21.00
CA GLY A 45 28.43 -3.86 20.13
C GLY A 45 28.68 -2.38 20.40
N ALA A 46 28.80 -1.57 19.33
CA ALA A 46 28.75 -0.11 19.45
C ALA A 46 27.31 0.31 19.80
N THR A 47 27.10 1.06 20.88
CA THR A 47 25.76 1.37 21.38
C THR A 47 25.41 2.85 21.31
N PHE A 48 24.12 3.14 21.38
CA PHE A 48 23.54 4.45 21.68
C PHE A 48 22.45 4.31 22.74
N ALA A 49 22.18 5.41 23.46
CA ALA A 49 21.12 5.45 24.47
C ALA A 49 19.73 5.48 23.80
N THR A 50 18.80 4.69 24.32
CA THR A 50 17.36 4.93 24.14
C THR A 50 16.82 5.59 25.41
N GLU A 51 16.04 6.64 25.27
CA GLU A 51 15.67 7.56 26.34
C GLU A 51 14.15 7.63 26.49
N ASN A 52 13.68 7.88 27.72
CA ASN A 52 12.27 8.14 27.98
C ASN A 52 11.96 9.60 27.63
N PRO A 53 11.14 9.89 26.59
CA PRO A 53 10.91 11.26 26.13
C PRO A 53 10.13 12.14 27.11
N ALA A 54 9.42 11.55 28.07
CA ALA A 54 8.70 12.30 29.10
C ALA A 54 9.62 12.83 30.20
N THR A 55 10.82 12.25 30.36
CA THR A 55 11.73 12.58 31.49
C THR A 55 13.16 12.92 31.05
N GLY A 56 13.55 12.56 29.82
CA GLY A 56 14.94 12.63 29.34
C GLY A 56 15.87 11.59 29.98
N ALA A 57 15.34 10.66 30.78
CA ALA A 57 16.16 9.63 31.41
C ALA A 57 16.53 8.52 30.42
N GLU A 58 17.80 8.11 30.42
CA GLU A 58 18.24 6.92 29.69
C GLU A 58 17.52 5.67 30.23
N LEU A 59 16.94 4.89 29.32
CA LEU A 59 16.31 3.60 29.62
C LEU A 59 17.30 2.45 29.47
N ALA A 60 18.02 2.39 28.34
CA ALA A 60 18.99 1.35 28.03
C ALA A 60 19.99 1.77 26.95
N GLN A 61 21.09 1.02 26.83
CA GLN A 61 21.99 1.07 25.68
C GLN A 61 21.58 0.04 24.63
N VAL A 62 21.52 0.43 23.36
CA VAL A 62 21.11 -0.45 22.26
C VAL A 62 22.17 -0.46 21.17
N THR A 63 22.51 -1.65 20.68
CA THR A 63 23.58 -1.82 19.66
C THR A 63 23.15 -1.24 18.31
N GLN A 64 24.03 -0.44 17.69
CA GLN A 64 24.01 -0.06 16.29
C GLN A 64 24.57 -1.23 15.46
N ALA A 65 23.71 -1.92 14.70
CA ALA A 65 24.13 -3.04 13.88
C ALA A 65 25.16 -2.62 12.82
N ALA A 66 26.19 -3.44 12.65
CA ALA A 66 27.07 -3.37 11.50
C ALA A 66 26.52 -4.22 10.34
N GLN A 67 27.15 -4.08 9.16
CA GLN A 67 26.80 -4.89 7.99
C GLN A 67 26.91 -6.39 8.27
N ASP A 68 27.87 -6.82 9.09
CA ASP A 68 28.07 -8.21 9.47
C ASP A 68 26.90 -8.75 10.31
N ASP A 69 26.30 -7.94 11.18
CA ASP A 69 25.14 -8.31 11.99
C ASP A 69 23.91 -8.53 11.11
N VAL A 70 23.66 -7.62 10.15
CA VAL A 70 22.56 -7.77 9.17
C VAL A 70 22.78 -9.02 8.31
N THR A 71 24.01 -9.25 7.87
CA THR A 71 24.39 -10.44 7.09
C THR A 71 24.15 -11.72 7.89
N ALA A 72 24.54 -11.75 9.17
CA ALA A 72 24.31 -12.88 10.07
C ALA A 72 22.82 -13.12 10.33
N ALA A 73 22.04 -12.07 10.52
CA ALA A 73 20.58 -12.14 10.72
C ALA A 73 19.88 -12.75 9.48
N VAL A 74 20.23 -12.26 8.28
CA VAL A 74 19.67 -12.78 7.02
C VAL A 74 20.09 -14.22 6.77
N ALA A 75 21.35 -14.57 7.05
CA ALA A 75 21.82 -15.96 6.94
C ALA A 75 21.09 -16.91 7.90
N ALA A 76 20.83 -16.47 9.14
CA ALA A 76 20.05 -17.25 10.11
C ALA A 76 18.60 -17.44 9.66
N ALA A 77 17.96 -16.38 9.16
CA ALA A 77 16.62 -16.42 8.57
C ALA A 77 16.54 -17.39 7.40
N ARG A 78 17.45 -17.25 6.43
CA ARG A 78 17.55 -18.11 5.24
C ARG A 78 17.72 -19.58 5.60
N LYS A 79 18.53 -19.89 6.62
CA LYS A 79 18.74 -21.26 7.12
C LYS A 79 17.48 -21.85 7.77
N ALA A 80 16.71 -21.04 8.49
CA ALA A 80 15.52 -21.49 9.22
C ALA A 80 14.28 -21.67 8.33
N GLN A 81 14.15 -20.83 7.30
CA GLN A 81 12.92 -20.72 6.48
C GLN A 81 12.43 -22.05 5.90
N PRO A 82 13.26 -22.90 5.27
CA PRO A 82 12.76 -24.14 4.66
C PRO A 82 12.18 -25.11 5.70
N GLY A 83 12.75 -25.15 6.91
CA GLY A 83 12.23 -25.96 8.01
C GLY A 83 10.91 -25.41 8.54
N TRP A 84 10.80 -24.09 8.63
CA TRP A 84 9.59 -23.39 9.06
C TRP A 84 8.42 -23.55 8.10
N GLU A 85 8.65 -23.46 6.79
CA GLU A 85 7.62 -23.72 5.79
C GLU A 85 7.16 -25.19 5.82
N ARG A 86 8.10 -26.15 5.91
CA ARG A 86 7.82 -27.58 6.02
C ARG A 86 7.09 -28.00 7.31
N LEU A 87 7.14 -27.18 8.35
CA LEU A 87 6.33 -27.41 9.56
C LEU A 87 4.82 -27.41 9.24
N GLY A 88 4.44 -26.82 8.10
CA GLY A 88 3.07 -26.78 7.60
C GLY A 88 2.19 -25.78 8.35
N GLY A 89 1.08 -25.38 7.74
CA GLY A 89 0.18 -24.38 8.30
C GLY A 89 -0.25 -24.66 9.74
N LYS A 90 -0.57 -25.94 10.04
CA LYS A 90 -1.00 -26.39 11.38
C LYS A 90 0.07 -26.25 12.45
N GLY A 91 1.34 -26.51 12.13
CA GLY A 91 2.41 -26.37 13.10
C GLY A 91 2.76 -24.90 13.33
N ARG A 92 2.75 -24.08 12.27
CA ARG A 92 2.96 -22.62 12.39
C ARG A 92 1.84 -21.94 13.19
N ALA A 93 0.60 -22.36 12.99
CA ALA A 93 -0.56 -21.86 13.73
C ALA A 93 -0.40 -22.01 15.26
N ARG A 94 0.15 -23.13 15.74
CA ARG A 94 0.38 -23.36 17.18
C ARG A 94 1.41 -22.40 17.76
N VAL A 95 2.46 -22.08 17.02
CA VAL A 95 3.51 -21.13 17.45
C VAL A 95 2.96 -19.70 17.46
N LEU A 96 2.22 -19.29 16.42
CA LEU A 96 1.57 -17.98 16.38
C LEU A 96 0.55 -17.81 17.52
N TYR A 97 -0.23 -18.86 17.83
CA TYR A 97 -1.09 -18.89 19.00
C TYR A 97 -0.30 -18.74 20.31
N ALA A 98 0.83 -19.44 20.45
CA ALA A 98 1.68 -19.34 21.63
C ALA A 98 2.28 -17.92 21.79
N LEU A 99 2.67 -17.27 20.69
CA LEU A 99 3.10 -15.86 20.69
C LEU A 99 1.99 -14.93 21.17
N ALA A 100 0.76 -15.10 20.65
CA ALA A 100 -0.39 -14.32 21.09
C ALA A 100 -0.65 -14.50 22.60
N ARG A 101 -0.51 -15.73 23.12
CA ARG A 101 -0.64 -16.03 24.55
C ARG A 101 0.49 -15.42 25.39
N ALA A 102 1.72 -15.43 24.89
CA ALA A 102 2.85 -14.82 25.57
C ALA A 102 2.70 -13.29 25.64
N LEU A 103 2.26 -12.64 24.55
CA LEU A 103 1.91 -11.23 24.54
C LEU A 103 0.83 -10.89 25.57
N GLN A 104 -0.26 -11.66 25.63
CA GLN A 104 -1.30 -11.43 26.63
C GLN A 104 -0.82 -11.64 28.07
N LYS A 105 -0.04 -12.71 28.31
CA LYS A 105 0.53 -13.01 29.63
C LYS A 105 1.39 -11.85 30.14
N HIS A 106 2.18 -11.24 29.27
CA HIS A 106 3.10 -10.15 29.59
C HIS A 106 2.54 -8.77 29.21
N SER A 107 1.22 -8.66 29.01
CA SER A 107 0.59 -7.47 28.41
C SER A 107 0.86 -6.17 29.16
N ARG A 108 0.84 -6.20 30.50
CA ARG A 108 1.15 -5.03 31.33
C ARG A 108 2.61 -4.59 31.18
N LEU A 109 3.55 -5.55 31.16
CA LEU A 109 4.96 -5.28 30.95
C LEU A 109 5.19 -4.64 29.58
N PHE A 110 4.60 -5.19 28.51
CA PHE A 110 4.67 -4.59 27.19
C PHE A 110 4.07 -3.17 27.15
N ALA A 111 2.90 -2.95 27.76
CA ALA A 111 2.25 -1.65 27.74
C ALA A 111 3.07 -0.57 28.45
N VAL A 112 3.63 -0.89 29.62
CA VAL A 112 4.51 0.02 30.37
C VAL A 112 5.80 0.29 29.61
N LEU A 113 6.42 -0.75 29.04
CA LEU A 113 7.66 -0.58 28.26
C LEU A 113 7.43 0.24 26.99
N GLU A 114 6.32 0.03 26.27
CA GLU A 114 5.92 0.84 25.11
C GLU A 114 5.74 2.32 25.51
N THR A 115 5.08 2.57 26.65
CA THR A 115 4.87 3.93 27.19
C THR A 115 6.18 4.62 27.54
N LEU A 116 7.10 3.91 28.22
CA LEU A 116 8.40 4.45 28.60
C LEU A 116 9.24 4.82 27.37
N ASP A 117 9.26 3.96 26.35
CA ASP A 117 10.12 4.11 25.17
C ASP A 117 9.54 5.09 24.14
N THR A 118 8.21 5.23 24.06
CA THR A 118 7.55 6.07 23.05
C THR A 118 7.03 7.42 23.57
N GLY A 119 6.73 7.52 24.87
CA GLY A 119 6.05 8.67 25.46
C GLY A 119 4.52 8.66 25.35
N LYS A 120 3.90 7.64 24.74
CA LYS A 120 2.44 7.57 24.57
C LYS A 120 1.72 7.29 25.90
N PRO A 121 0.47 7.74 26.09
CA PRO A 121 -0.28 7.43 27.31
C PRO A 121 -0.42 5.91 27.55
N ILE A 122 -0.24 5.49 28.80
CA ILE A 122 -0.33 4.07 29.18
C ILE A 122 -1.71 3.47 28.90
N ARG A 123 -2.76 4.31 28.92
CA ARG A 123 -4.12 3.90 28.57
C ARG A 123 -4.19 3.42 27.12
N GLU A 124 -3.56 4.14 26.19
CA GLU A 124 -3.48 3.73 24.79
C GLU A 124 -2.70 2.43 24.63
N SER A 125 -1.50 2.35 25.21
CA SER A 125 -0.68 1.14 25.15
C SER A 125 -1.48 -0.08 25.62
N ARG A 126 -2.13 0.03 26.79
CA ARG A 126 -2.87 -1.07 27.43
C ARG A 126 -4.14 -1.44 26.71
N ASP A 127 -4.92 -0.46 26.24
CA ASP A 127 -6.29 -0.69 25.77
C ASP A 127 -6.36 -0.87 24.25
N ILE A 128 -5.33 -0.43 23.49
CA ILE A 128 -5.29 -0.47 22.02
C ILE A 128 -4.09 -1.27 21.50
N ASP A 129 -2.86 -0.79 21.71
CA ASP A 129 -1.65 -1.34 21.06
C ASP A 129 -1.43 -2.82 21.38
N ILE A 130 -1.35 -3.15 22.68
CA ILE A 130 -1.04 -4.52 23.12
C ILE A 130 -2.19 -5.49 22.78
N PRO A 131 -3.48 -5.17 23.02
CA PRO A 131 -4.59 -6.02 22.60
C PRO A 131 -4.62 -6.25 21.08
N LEU A 132 -4.40 -5.21 20.27
CA LEU A 132 -4.38 -5.34 18.81
C LEU A 132 -3.18 -6.16 18.34
N ALA A 133 -1.99 -6.00 18.93
CA ALA A 133 -0.83 -6.82 18.61
C ALA A 133 -1.11 -8.31 18.88
N ALA A 134 -1.67 -8.64 20.05
CA ALA A 134 -2.09 -10.01 20.37
C ALA A 134 -3.16 -10.53 19.40
N ARG A 135 -4.16 -9.70 19.06
CA ARG A 135 -5.21 -10.01 18.08
C ARG A 135 -4.64 -10.36 16.71
N HIS A 136 -3.59 -9.67 16.25
CA HIS A 136 -2.93 -9.98 14.98
C HIS A 136 -2.31 -11.37 14.97
N PHE A 137 -1.60 -11.77 16.03
CA PHE A 137 -1.04 -13.12 16.12
C PHE A 137 -2.14 -14.20 16.22
N TYR A 138 -3.21 -13.94 16.97
CA TYR A 138 -4.34 -14.88 17.04
C TYR A 138 -5.02 -15.09 15.70
N TYR A 139 -5.33 -14.00 14.99
CA TYR A 139 -6.03 -14.07 13.73
C TYR A 139 -5.18 -14.77 12.66
N HIS A 140 -3.90 -14.41 12.55
CA HIS A 140 -2.99 -15.00 11.58
C HIS A 140 -2.61 -16.46 11.92
N ALA A 141 -2.69 -16.88 13.18
CA ALA A 141 -2.63 -18.30 13.53
C ALA A 141 -3.76 -19.10 12.84
N GLY A 142 -4.97 -18.54 12.83
CA GLY A 142 -6.12 -19.11 12.12
C GLY A 142 -5.89 -19.18 10.61
N LEU A 143 -5.38 -18.11 10.01
CA LEU A 143 -5.06 -18.10 8.57
C LEU A 143 -3.99 -19.14 8.22
N ALA A 144 -2.93 -19.27 9.03
CA ALA A 144 -1.91 -20.29 8.84
C ALA A 144 -2.51 -21.70 8.86
N GLN A 145 -3.44 -21.97 9.79
CA GLN A 145 -4.11 -23.27 9.94
C GLN A 145 -4.89 -23.69 8.69
N ILE A 146 -5.53 -22.74 7.99
CA ILE A 146 -6.43 -23.00 6.86
C ILE A 146 -5.83 -22.65 5.48
N LEU A 147 -4.61 -22.12 5.44
CA LEU A 147 -3.96 -21.63 4.22
C LEU A 147 -3.98 -22.65 3.08
N ASP A 148 -3.58 -23.89 3.33
CA ASP A 148 -3.47 -24.92 2.29
C ASP A 148 -4.83 -25.31 1.68
N ALA A 149 -5.92 -25.19 2.45
CA ALA A 149 -7.28 -25.47 1.99
C ALA A 149 -7.84 -24.32 1.16
N GLU A 150 -7.64 -23.08 1.61
CA GLU A 150 -8.19 -21.87 0.99
C GLU A 150 -7.34 -21.39 -0.21
N ARG A 151 -6.04 -21.68 -0.21
CA ARG A 151 -5.08 -21.24 -1.23
C ARG A 151 -4.11 -22.37 -1.59
N PRO A 152 -4.61 -23.45 -2.20
CA PRO A 152 -3.78 -24.59 -2.55
C PRO A 152 -2.62 -24.16 -3.46
N GLY A 153 -1.43 -24.66 -3.14
CA GLY A 153 -0.22 -24.36 -3.92
C GLY A 153 0.49 -23.06 -3.54
N ALA A 154 -0.13 -22.17 -2.76
CA ALA A 154 0.54 -20.97 -2.26
C ALA A 154 1.78 -21.34 -1.44
N ARG A 155 2.88 -20.63 -1.67
CA ARG A 155 4.17 -20.83 -0.99
C ARG A 155 4.63 -19.54 -0.33
N ALA A 156 5.49 -19.66 0.66
CA ALA A 156 6.17 -18.51 1.24
C ALA A 156 7.03 -17.80 0.16
N MET A 157 7.21 -16.49 0.32
CA MET A 157 8.22 -15.74 -0.44
C MET A 157 9.63 -16.22 -0.09
N GLY A 158 9.92 -16.32 1.22
CA GLY A 158 11.23 -16.71 1.74
C GLY A 158 11.60 -15.91 3.00
N VAL A 159 12.66 -15.12 2.92
CA VAL A 159 13.12 -14.21 3.98
C VAL A 159 12.54 -12.82 3.73
N CYS A 160 11.91 -12.23 4.74
CA CYS A 160 11.38 -10.87 4.69
C CYS A 160 12.25 -9.92 5.52
N GLY A 161 12.79 -8.88 4.89
CA GLY A 161 13.33 -7.71 5.58
C GLY A 161 12.21 -6.75 5.94
N GLN A 162 12.11 -6.38 7.22
CA GLN A 162 10.99 -5.61 7.75
C GLN A 162 11.51 -4.40 8.52
N ILE A 163 10.97 -3.23 8.22
CA ILE A 163 11.38 -1.97 8.85
C ILE A 163 10.11 -1.24 9.29
N VAL A 164 10.04 -0.89 10.56
CA VAL A 164 8.84 -0.33 11.20
C VAL A 164 9.12 1.03 11.85
N PRO A 165 8.13 1.93 11.92
CA PRO A 165 8.27 3.26 12.51
C PRO A 165 8.15 3.23 14.03
N TRP A 166 8.32 4.39 14.64
CA TRP A 166 8.40 4.55 16.08
C TRP A 166 7.06 4.77 16.78
N ASN A 167 5.99 5.06 16.06
CA ASN A 167 4.74 5.53 16.66
C ASN A 167 3.89 4.43 17.31
N PHE A 168 3.89 3.22 16.74
CA PHE A 168 3.24 2.04 17.35
C PHE A 168 4.20 0.84 17.29
N PRO A 169 5.33 0.84 18.02
CA PRO A 169 6.43 -0.09 17.81
C PRO A 169 6.00 -1.57 17.81
N LEU A 170 5.30 -2.03 18.85
CA LEU A 170 4.90 -3.43 18.95
C LEU A 170 3.77 -3.77 17.98
N LEU A 171 2.80 -2.87 17.80
CA LEU A 171 1.69 -3.10 16.87
C LEU A 171 2.17 -3.19 15.42
N MET A 172 3.08 -2.31 14.99
CA MET A 172 3.72 -2.35 13.67
C MET A 172 4.56 -3.61 13.49
N LEU A 173 5.28 -4.04 14.54
CA LEU A 173 5.94 -5.34 14.55
C LEU A 173 4.92 -6.46 14.30
N ALA A 174 3.78 -6.46 14.99
CA ALA A 174 2.75 -7.49 14.83
C ALA A 174 2.14 -7.49 13.42
N TRP A 175 1.87 -6.32 12.84
CA TRP A 175 1.35 -6.17 11.47
C TRP A 175 2.29 -6.76 10.42
N LYS A 176 3.61 -6.72 10.65
CA LYS A 176 4.61 -7.26 9.74
C LYS A 176 4.92 -8.74 10.01
N VAL A 177 5.18 -9.09 11.26
CA VAL A 177 5.70 -10.43 11.64
C VAL A 177 4.61 -11.50 11.58
N ALA A 178 3.38 -11.19 12.04
CA ALA A 178 2.30 -12.18 12.11
C ALA A 178 1.92 -12.77 10.74
N PRO A 179 1.63 -11.97 9.69
CA PRO A 179 1.33 -12.52 8.36
C PRO A 179 2.55 -13.19 7.72
N ALA A 180 3.76 -12.66 7.91
CA ALA A 180 4.98 -13.27 7.36
C ALA A 180 5.16 -14.70 7.88
N LEU A 181 5.10 -14.89 9.20
CA LEU A 181 5.21 -16.21 9.83
C LEU A 181 4.04 -17.12 9.44
N ALA A 182 2.81 -16.61 9.36
CA ALA A 182 1.64 -17.40 8.95
C ALA A 182 1.79 -17.99 7.55
N ALA A 183 2.29 -17.19 6.61
CA ALA A 183 2.59 -17.59 5.24
C ALA A 183 3.80 -18.54 5.13
N GLY A 184 4.59 -18.73 6.20
CA GLY A 184 5.76 -19.61 6.20
C GLY A 184 7.09 -18.92 5.88
N ASN A 185 7.13 -17.59 5.96
CA ASN A 185 8.35 -16.81 5.82
C ASN A 185 9.13 -16.75 7.15
N SER A 186 10.42 -16.49 7.05
CA SER A 186 11.26 -16.04 8.17
C SER A 186 11.51 -14.54 8.07
N VAL A 187 11.83 -13.87 9.17
CA VAL A 187 11.94 -12.40 9.22
C VAL A 187 13.26 -11.92 9.79
N VAL A 188 13.74 -10.82 9.24
CA VAL A 188 14.72 -9.92 9.87
C VAL A 188 14.03 -8.57 10.00
N LEU A 189 13.76 -8.16 11.25
CA LEU A 189 13.06 -6.92 11.54
C LEU A 189 14.00 -5.91 12.19
N LYS A 190 13.87 -4.65 11.77
CA LYS A 190 14.52 -3.50 12.38
C LYS A 190 13.47 -2.54 12.96
N PRO A 191 13.38 -2.38 14.29
CA PRO A 191 12.51 -1.37 14.90
C PRO A 191 13.06 0.03 14.64
N ALA A 192 12.26 1.06 14.89
CA ALA A 192 12.78 2.44 14.82
C ALA A 192 13.88 2.66 15.88
N GLU A 193 14.80 3.58 15.59
CA GLU A 193 15.96 3.83 16.45
C GLU A 193 15.56 4.40 17.81
N TRP A 194 14.50 5.22 17.87
CA TRP A 194 14.00 5.84 19.09
C TRP A 194 13.16 4.89 19.96
N THR A 195 12.69 3.76 19.44
CA THR A 195 11.73 2.90 20.15
C THR A 195 11.99 1.38 19.99
N PRO A 196 13.19 0.89 20.36
CA PRO A 196 13.58 -0.50 20.13
C PRO A 196 13.08 -1.50 21.18
N LEU A 197 12.63 -1.06 22.37
CA LEU A 197 12.60 -1.92 23.56
C LEU A 197 11.52 -3.00 23.52
N THR A 198 10.32 -2.71 23.02
CA THR A 198 9.26 -3.72 22.93
C THR A 198 9.52 -4.75 21.83
N ALA A 199 10.26 -4.39 20.77
CA ALA A 199 10.75 -5.35 19.80
C ALA A 199 11.78 -6.31 20.44
N LEU A 200 12.69 -5.80 21.26
CA LEU A 200 13.65 -6.62 22.01
C LEU A 200 12.93 -7.53 23.03
N LEU A 201 11.92 -7.04 23.73
CA LEU A 201 11.08 -7.87 24.60
C LEU A 201 10.29 -8.93 23.79
N PHE A 202 9.82 -8.60 22.58
CA PHE A 202 9.20 -9.58 21.67
C PHE A 202 10.18 -10.70 21.29
N ALA A 203 11.43 -10.37 20.99
CA ALA A 203 12.49 -11.36 20.73
C ALA A 203 12.69 -12.32 21.92
N ARG A 204 12.63 -11.81 23.17
CA ARG A 204 12.71 -12.65 24.36
C ARG A 204 11.58 -13.68 24.43
N ILE A 205 10.34 -13.26 24.21
CA ILE A 205 9.18 -14.18 24.30
C ILE A 205 9.10 -15.17 23.12
N CYS A 206 9.81 -14.92 22.02
CA CYS A 206 9.91 -15.88 20.91
C CYS A 206 10.48 -17.23 21.37
N GLY A 207 11.44 -17.22 22.31
CA GLY A 207 11.95 -18.45 22.95
C GLY A 207 10.88 -19.18 23.76
N GLU A 208 10.10 -18.44 24.56
CA GLU A 208 9.01 -18.99 25.38
C GLU A 208 7.88 -19.60 24.53
N ALA A 209 7.58 -18.96 23.40
CA ALA A 209 6.54 -19.39 22.47
C ALA A 209 6.97 -20.54 21.54
N GLY A 210 8.22 -21.01 21.63
CA GLY A 210 8.75 -22.11 20.81
C GLY A 210 9.00 -21.73 19.35
N VAL A 211 9.27 -20.46 19.06
CA VAL A 211 9.68 -20.02 17.72
C VAL A 211 11.01 -20.70 17.36
N PRO A 212 11.11 -21.43 16.22
CA PRO A 212 12.35 -22.06 15.84
C PRO A 212 13.49 -21.04 15.65
N LYS A 213 14.70 -21.43 16.04
CA LYS A 213 15.90 -20.59 15.95
C LYS A 213 16.08 -20.02 14.53
N GLY A 214 16.17 -18.70 14.44
CA GLY A 214 16.36 -17.97 13.19
C GLY A 214 15.08 -17.65 12.42
N VAL A 215 13.89 -18.13 12.82
CA VAL A 215 12.62 -17.74 12.15
C VAL A 215 12.31 -16.26 12.37
N VAL A 216 12.63 -15.74 13.55
CA VAL A 216 12.57 -14.31 13.89
C VAL A 216 13.98 -13.85 14.25
N ASN A 217 14.42 -12.76 13.64
CA ASN A 217 15.66 -12.07 13.97
C ASN A 217 15.36 -10.57 14.09
N ILE A 218 15.93 -9.91 15.10
CA ILE A 218 15.74 -8.49 15.34
C ILE A 218 17.11 -7.83 15.43
N VAL A 219 17.36 -6.87 14.55
CA VAL A 219 18.55 -6.03 14.52
C VAL A 219 18.16 -4.59 14.83
N THR A 220 19.04 -3.86 15.50
CA THR A 220 18.77 -2.49 15.97
C THR A 220 19.77 -1.52 15.35
N GLY A 221 19.40 -0.25 15.27
CA GLY A 221 20.27 0.80 14.75
C GLY A 221 19.49 1.94 14.12
N ASP A 222 20.16 2.76 13.33
CA ASP A 222 19.60 3.94 12.66
C ASP A 222 19.03 3.64 11.27
N GLY A 223 18.84 4.69 10.46
CA GLY A 223 18.44 4.57 9.06
C GLY A 223 19.43 3.78 8.19
N ALA A 224 20.74 3.84 8.49
CA ALA A 224 21.76 3.13 7.71
C ALA A 224 21.59 1.60 7.85
N VAL A 225 21.23 1.10 9.04
CA VAL A 225 20.90 -0.33 9.21
C VAL A 225 19.67 -0.72 8.40
N GLY A 226 18.68 0.16 8.31
CA GLY A 226 17.53 -0.03 7.42
C GLY A 226 17.97 -0.18 5.95
N GLU A 227 18.87 0.67 5.49
CA GLU A 227 19.43 0.61 4.13
C GLU A 227 20.24 -0.67 3.89
N MET A 228 21.05 -1.11 4.85
CA MET A 228 21.75 -2.40 4.80
C MET A 228 20.78 -3.56 4.65
N LEU A 229 19.68 -3.56 5.41
CA LEU A 229 18.66 -4.60 5.33
C LEU A 229 17.89 -4.56 4.00
N VAL A 230 17.60 -3.37 3.48
CA VAL A 230 17.01 -3.20 2.14
C VAL A 230 17.93 -3.80 1.09
N ALA A 231 19.24 -3.54 1.15
CA ALA A 231 20.24 -4.06 0.21
C ALA A 231 20.56 -5.55 0.36
N ALA A 232 20.18 -6.18 1.48
CA ALA A 232 20.52 -7.58 1.77
C ALA A 232 19.78 -8.60 0.88
N GLU A 233 20.25 -9.85 0.86
CA GLU A 233 19.68 -10.96 0.08
C GLU A 233 18.37 -11.52 0.68
N VAL A 234 17.33 -10.69 0.71
CA VAL A 234 15.96 -11.03 1.12
C VAL A 234 15.03 -11.18 -0.09
N ASP A 235 13.89 -11.85 0.08
CA ASP A 235 12.91 -12.06 -1.01
C ASP A 235 11.76 -11.05 -0.97
N LYS A 236 11.59 -10.36 0.17
CA LYS A 236 10.59 -9.32 0.37
C LYS A 236 11.11 -8.21 1.27
N ILE A 237 10.79 -6.97 0.92
CA ILE A 237 10.85 -5.82 1.82
C ILE A 237 9.43 -5.39 2.17
N ALA A 238 9.18 -5.18 3.47
CA ALA A 238 7.97 -4.54 3.97
C ALA A 238 8.36 -3.36 4.86
N PHE A 239 7.99 -2.15 4.44
CA PHE A 239 8.37 -0.91 5.11
C PHE A 239 7.12 -0.12 5.51
N THR A 240 7.14 0.42 6.72
CA THR A 240 6.21 1.48 7.13
C THR A 240 7.03 2.70 7.57
N GLY A 241 6.69 3.89 7.07
CA GLY A 241 7.40 5.12 7.42
C GLY A 241 7.14 6.27 6.45
N SER A 242 8.11 7.18 6.27
CA SER A 242 7.89 8.37 5.45
C SER A 242 7.90 8.05 3.94
N THR A 243 7.10 8.81 3.18
CA THR A 243 7.05 8.70 1.71
C THR A 243 8.41 8.91 1.07
N ALA A 244 9.22 9.85 1.57
CA ALA A 244 10.56 10.10 1.06
C ALA A 244 11.47 8.88 1.17
N VAL A 245 11.43 8.16 2.29
CA VAL A 245 12.18 6.90 2.46
C VAL A 245 11.58 5.79 1.61
N GLY A 246 10.25 5.70 1.49
CA GLY A 246 9.58 4.76 0.59
C GLY A 246 10.04 4.87 -0.87
N ARG A 247 10.24 6.10 -1.38
CA ARG A 247 10.82 6.35 -2.71
C ARG A 247 12.23 5.79 -2.85
N ARG A 248 13.10 6.09 -1.87
CA ARG A 248 14.49 5.60 -1.83
C ARG A 248 14.54 4.07 -1.78
N ILE A 249 13.63 3.44 -1.04
CA ILE A 249 13.52 1.99 -0.98
C ILE A 249 13.11 1.44 -2.35
N ARG A 250 12.08 2.00 -3.00
CA ARG A 250 11.66 1.57 -4.34
C ARG A 250 12.80 1.65 -5.35
N GLU A 251 13.59 2.73 -5.31
CA GLU A 251 14.80 2.90 -6.14
C GLU A 251 15.86 1.83 -5.83
N ALA A 252 16.17 1.59 -4.54
CA ALA A 252 17.18 0.63 -4.11
C ALA A 252 16.80 -0.84 -4.34
N THR A 253 15.49 -1.14 -4.48
CA THR A 253 15.00 -2.50 -4.75
C THR A 253 14.72 -2.75 -6.23
N ALA A 254 14.82 -1.73 -7.09
CA ALA A 254 14.52 -1.83 -8.51
C ALA A 254 15.37 -2.89 -9.22
N GLY A 255 14.72 -3.79 -9.97
CA GLY A 255 15.36 -4.83 -10.76
C GLY A 255 15.88 -6.03 -9.98
N ARG A 256 15.62 -6.10 -8.66
CA ARG A 256 16.09 -7.22 -7.82
C ARG A 256 15.15 -8.42 -7.77
N GLY A 257 13.96 -8.31 -8.37
CA GLY A 257 12.95 -9.38 -8.38
C GLY A 257 12.42 -9.73 -6.99
N ILE A 258 12.47 -8.79 -6.04
CA ILE A 258 11.97 -8.96 -4.68
C ILE A 258 10.58 -8.35 -4.54
N ALA A 259 9.73 -8.91 -3.68
CA ALA A 259 8.44 -8.32 -3.37
C ALA A 259 8.60 -7.06 -2.50
N LEU A 260 7.75 -6.06 -2.71
CA LEU A 260 7.78 -4.81 -1.96
C LEU A 260 6.38 -4.42 -1.48
N THR A 261 6.27 -4.02 -0.21
CA THR A 261 5.08 -3.39 0.37
C THR A 261 5.51 -2.13 1.09
N LEU A 262 4.82 -1.02 0.81
CA LEU A 262 5.11 0.29 1.36
C LEU A 262 3.84 0.86 1.99
N GLU A 263 3.86 1.10 3.30
CA GLU A 263 2.84 1.84 4.02
C GLU A 263 3.41 3.20 4.43
N LEU A 264 2.96 4.27 3.80
CA LEU A 264 3.63 5.57 3.87
C LEU A 264 2.78 6.64 4.54
N GLY A 265 3.17 7.91 4.38
CA GLY A 265 2.50 9.03 5.01
C GLY A 265 1.04 9.18 4.57
N GLY A 266 0.27 9.87 5.41
CA GLY A 266 -1.13 10.17 5.15
C GLY A 266 -1.53 11.51 5.76
N LYS A 267 -2.30 12.30 5.02
CA LYS A 267 -2.99 13.49 5.54
C LYS A 267 -4.49 13.24 5.55
N SER A 268 -4.91 12.24 6.31
CA SER A 268 -6.24 11.67 6.28
C SER A 268 -7.33 12.72 6.54
N PRO A 269 -8.32 12.88 5.63
CA PRO A 269 -9.40 13.83 5.82
C PRO A 269 -10.44 13.30 6.81
N TYR A 270 -10.97 14.21 7.61
CA TYR A 270 -12.06 13.96 8.54
C TYR A 270 -13.24 14.86 8.14
N ILE A 271 -14.28 14.26 7.57
CA ILE A 271 -15.37 14.98 6.89
C ILE A 271 -16.61 14.99 7.77
N VAL A 272 -17.09 16.17 8.14
CA VAL A 272 -18.28 16.35 8.99
C VAL A 272 -19.37 17.10 8.23
N PHE A 273 -20.47 16.40 7.95
CA PHE A 273 -21.66 16.95 7.30
C PHE A 273 -22.60 17.63 8.30
N GLU A 274 -23.48 18.49 7.79
CA GLU A 274 -24.48 19.24 8.60
C GLU A 274 -25.40 18.34 9.42
N ASP A 275 -25.65 17.12 8.97
CA ASP A 275 -26.51 16.13 9.62
C ASP A 275 -25.73 15.11 10.49
N ALA A 276 -24.43 15.34 10.73
CA ALA A 276 -23.65 14.49 11.61
C ALA A 276 -24.10 14.62 13.07
N ASP A 277 -23.93 13.56 13.86
CA ASP A 277 -23.85 13.67 15.31
C ASP A 277 -22.59 14.47 15.68
N LEU A 278 -22.76 15.75 15.98
CA LEU A 278 -21.63 16.67 16.21
C LEU A 278 -20.84 16.30 17.47
N ASP A 279 -21.52 15.83 18.52
CA ASP A 279 -20.83 15.50 19.77
C ASP A 279 -20.00 14.22 19.59
N ALA A 280 -20.57 13.19 18.93
CA ALA A 280 -19.81 12.00 18.58
C ALA A 280 -18.66 12.29 17.61
N ALA A 281 -18.87 13.16 16.62
CA ALA A 281 -17.84 13.56 15.67
C ALA A 281 -16.72 14.38 16.34
N VAL A 282 -17.02 15.18 17.36
CA VAL A 282 -16.00 15.89 18.16
C VAL A 282 -15.20 14.90 19.01
N GLU A 283 -15.83 13.99 19.74
CA GLU A 283 -15.10 13.01 20.56
C GLU A 283 -14.28 12.05 19.67
N GLY A 284 -14.83 11.60 18.55
CA GLY A 284 -14.11 10.79 17.58
C GLY A 284 -12.89 11.52 17.01
N LEU A 285 -12.98 12.83 16.75
CA LEU A 285 -11.87 13.62 16.25
C LEU A 285 -10.80 13.80 17.33
N VAL A 286 -11.22 13.94 18.58
CA VAL A 286 -10.31 14.06 19.70
C VAL A 286 -9.49 12.77 19.87
N ASP A 287 -10.17 11.62 19.80
CA ASP A 287 -9.55 10.30 19.78
C ASP A 287 -8.79 9.99 18.47
N ALA A 288 -8.88 10.84 17.44
CA ALA A 288 -8.12 10.69 16.20
C ALA A 288 -6.81 11.49 16.19
N ILE A 289 -6.83 12.69 16.76
CA ILE A 289 -5.72 13.65 16.71
C ILE A 289 -4.88 13.65 17.97
N TRP A 290 -5.49 13.50 19.13
CA TRP A 290 -4.77 13.55 20.39
C TRP A 290 -4.44 12.17 20.95
N PHE A 291 -5.04 11.13 20.36
CA PHE A 291 -4.51 9.76 20.38
C PHE A 291 -3.07 9.72 19.87
N ASN A 292 -2.19 9.09 20.66
CA ASN A 292 -0.74 9.09 20.48
C ASN A 292 -0.15 10.48 20.18
N GLY A 293 -0.74 11.54 20.76
CA GLY A 293 -0.41 12.93 20.44
C GLY A 293 -0.40 13.26 18.94
N GLY A 294 -1.20 12.60 18.12
CA GLY A 294 -1.30 12.86 16.68
C GLY A 294 -0.19 12.23 15.84
N GLN A 295 0.63 11.38 16.45
CA GLN A 295 1.69 10.63 15.77
C GLN A 295 1.11 9.37 15.11
N VAL A 296 0.07 9.54 14.29
CA VAL A 296 -0.69 8.44 13.67
C VAL A 296 -0.77 8.69 12.18
N CYS A 297 -0.39 7.70 11.36
CA CYS A 297 -0.38 7.82 9.90
C CYS A 297 -1.76 8.12 9.30
N CYS A 298 -2.83 7.68 9.98
CA CYS A 298 -4.22 7.91 9.59
C CYS A 298 -4.95 8.90 10.50
N ALA A 299 -4.24 9.73 11.26
CA ALA A 299 -4.85 10.79 12.06
C ALA A 299 -5.79 11.63 11.17
N GLY A 300 -6.99 11.97 11.67
CA GLY A 300 -7.97 12.84 11.02
C GLY A 300 -7.52 14.30 10.89
N SER A 301 -6.22 14.52 10.68
CA SER A 301 -5.47 15.76 10.88
C SER A 301 -5.87 16.85 9.91
N ARG A 302 -6.68 16.54 8.89
CA ARG A 302 -7.29 17.48 7.96
C ARG A 302 -8.81 17.46 8.15
N LEU A 303 -9.32 18.35 8.98
CA LEU A 303 -10.75 18.50 9.23
C LEU A 303 -11.43 19.28 8.09
N LEU A 304 -12.47 18.68 7.51
CA LEU A 304 -13.37 19.30 6.54
C LEU A 304 -14.75 19.37 7.18
N VAL A 305 -15.24 20.58 7.47
CA VAL A 305 -16.56 20.79 8.11
C VAL A 305 -17.51 21.51 7.17
N GLN A 306 -18.75 21.04 7.06
CA GLN A 306 -19.73 21.74 6.24
C GLN A 306 -20.06 23.13 6.81
N GLU A 307 -20.15 24.14 5.95
CA GLU A 307 -20.14 25.55 6.37
C GLU A 307 -21.26 25.93 7.35
N GLY A 308 -22.43 25.29 7.27
CA GLY A 308 -23.57 25.55 8.15
C GLY A 308 -23.35 25.20 9.63
N ILE A 309 -22.47 24.24 9.93
CA ILE A 309 -22.17 23.77 11.30
C ILE A 309 -20.77 24.16 11.79
N ALA A 310 -19.91 24.71 10.93
CA ALA A 310 -18.50 24.95 11.26
C ALA A 310 -18.28 25.83 12.52
N PRO A 311 -19.01 26.94 12.75
CA PRO A 311 -18.84 27.73 13.97
C PRO A 311 -19.16 26.94 15.25
N ASP A 312 -20.27 26.18 15.27
CA ASP A 312 -20.68 25.37 16.43
C ASP A 312 -19.70 24.21 16.66
N PHE A 313 -19.34 23.49 15.60
CA PHE A 313 -18.39 22.38 15.66
C PHE A 313 -17.04 22.83 16.23
N HIS A 314 -16.48 23.94 15.72
CA HIS A 314 -15.20 24.47 16.24
C HIS A 314 -15.31 24.94 17.70
N ALA A 315 -16.46 25.48 18.12
CA ALA A 315 -16.66 25.89 19.52
C ALA A 315 -16.67 24.69 20.47
N ARG A 316 -17.42 23.63 20.12
CA ARG A 316 -17.45 22.35 20.86
C ARG A 316 -16.08 21.70 20.91
N LEU A 317 -15.38 21.68 19.77
CA LEU A 317 -14.05 21.12 19.66
C LEU A 317 -13.05 21.83 20.58
N ARG A 318 -13.00 23.17 20.59
CA ARG A 318 -12.12 23.92 21.50
C ARG A 318 -12.45 23.64 22.97
N ALA A 319 -13.73 23.68 23.33
CA ALA A 319 -14.17 23.37 24.69
C ALA A 319 -13.80 21.94 25.12
N ARG A 320 -13.80 20.99 24.17
CA ARG A 320 -13.34 19.63 24.43
C ARG A 320 -11.82 19.54 24.52
N MET A 321 -11.07 20.24 23.67
CA MET A 321 -9.60 20.31 23.72
C MET A 321 -9.10 20.80 25.08
N ASP A 322 -9.76 21.79 25.69
CA ASP A 322 -9.39 22.33 27.01
C ASP A 322 -9.51 21.33 28.16
N ARG A 323 -10.24 20.23 27.94
CA ARG A 323 -10.39 19.15 28.92
C ARG A 323 -9.39 18.02 28.71
N LEU A 324 -8.51 18.10 27.72
CA LEU A 324 -7.45 17.12 27.51
C LEU A 324 -6.33 17.31 28.52
N ARG A 325 -5.96 16.24 29.21
CA ARG A 325 -4.86 16.23 30.16
C ARG A 325 -3.56 15.89 29.45
N VAL A 326 -2.61 16.82 29.46
CA VAL A 326 -1.23 16.61 29.00
C VAL A 326 -0.37 16.35 30.23
N GLY A 327 0.45 15.30 30.25
CA GLY A 327 1.22 15.00 31.45
C GLY A 327 2.00 13.69 31.40
N ASP A 328 2.41 13.21 32.58
CA ASP A 328 3.13 11.95 32.76
C ASP A 328 2.41 10.78 32.05
N PRO A 329 2.99 10.21 30.99
CA PRO A 329 2.35 9.15 30.22
C PRO A 329 2.03 7.89 31.02
N LEU A 330 2.68 7.66 32.17
CA LEU A 330 2.37 6.53 33.05
C LEU A 330 1.11 6.75 33.90
N ASP A 331 0.63 7.99 34.04
CA ASP A 331 -0.67 8.24 34.66
C ASP A 331 -1.80 7.84 33.70
N LYS A 332 -2.64 6.91 34.17
CA LYS A 332 -3.78 6.34 33.41
C LYS A 332 -4.78 7.39 32.95
N CYS A 333 -4.71 8.57 33.56
CA CYS A 333 -5.58 9.68 33.31
C CYS A 333 -5.03 10.67 32.30
N ILE A 334 -3.79 10.54 31.84
CA ILE A 334 -3.30 11.39 30.77
C ILE A 334 -3.95 11.02 29.45
N ASP A 335 -4.29 12.05 28.67
CA ASP A 335 -4.91 11.93 27.35
C ASP A 335 -3.87 12.17 26.25
N VAL A 336 -2.90 13.06 26.50
CA VAL A 336 -1.83 13.41 25.56
C VAL A 336 -0.47 13.24 26.24
N GLY A 337 0.33 12.30 25.72
CA GLY A 337 1.65 11.99 26.23
C GLY A 337 2.76 12.90 25.67
N ALA A 338 4.00 12.46 25.84
CA ALA A 338 5.16 13.12 25.28
C ALA A 338 5.30 12.80 23.78
N ILE A 339 5.82 13.75 23.02
CA ILE A 339 6.34 13.55 21.67
C ILE A 339 7.59 12.66 21.76
N VAL A 340 7.66 11.65 20.91
CA VAL A 340 8.67 10.57 20.95
C VAL A 340 10.14 11.00 21.11
N HIS A 341 10.54 12.18 20.61
CA HIS A 341 11.94 12.61 20.59
C HIS A 341 12.07 14.13 20.45
N PRO A 342 13.10 14.78 21.04
CA PRO A 342 13.32 16.23 20.92
C PRO A 342 13.41 16.74 19.48
N GLU A 343 14.02 15.97 18.57
CA GLU A 343 14.12 16.34 17.15
C GLU A 343 12.74 16.43 16.49
N HIS A 344 11.83 15.51 16.83
CA HIS A 344 10.49 15.52 16.28
C HIS A 344 9.63 16.64 16.87
N LEU A 345 9.79 16.93 18.16
CA LEU A 345 9.20 18.11 18.80
C LEU A 345 9.65 19.42 18.11
N ALA A 346 10.94 19.54 17.80
CA ALA A 346 11.49 20.70 17.08
C ALA A 346 10.91 20.81 15.67
N ARG A 347 10.71 19.69 14.96
CA ARG A 347 10.06 19.67 13.65
C ARG A 347 8.60 20.15 13.72
N ILE A 348 7.82 19.69 14.70
CA ILE A 348 6.43 20.11 14.88
C ILE A 348 6.38 21.64 15.11
N ARG A 349 7.21 22.16 16.02
CA ARG A 349 7.34 23.60 16.29
C ARG A 349 7.66 24.38 15.01
N ALA A 350 8.69 23.97 14.29
CA ALA A 350 9.12 24.64 13.06
C ALA A 350 8.01 24.71 11.99
N LEU A 351 7.22 23.64 11.82
CA LEU A 351 6.10 23.63 10.87
C LEU A 351 4.96 24.58 11.28
N VAL A 352 4.62 24.60 12.57
CA VAL A 352 3.55 25.47 13.09
C VAL A 352 4.00 26.93 13.09
N ASP A 353 5.23 27.23 13.51
CA ASP A 353 5.79 28.59 13.55
C ASP A 353 5.95 29.20 12.16
N ALA A 354 6.19 28.37 11.14
CA ALA A 354 6.28 28.81 9.74
C ALA A 354 4.90 29.14 9.12
N ASN A 355 3.80 28.80 9.79
CA ASN A 355 2.46 29.10 9.30
C ASN A 355 1.95 30.47 9.78
N HIS A 356 1.54 31.30 8.82
CA HIS A 356 0.97 32.63 9.08
C HIS A 356 -0.49 32.75 8.62
N ALA A 357 -1.11 31.64 8.22
CA ALA A 357 -2.49 31.59 7.75
C ALA A 357 -3.42 30.94 8.79
N GLY A 358 -4.69 31.32 8.76
CA GLY A 358 -5.70 30.80 9.67
C GLY A 358 -5.59 31.35 11.10
N GLU A 359 -6.38 30.77 11.99
CA GLU A 359 -6.44 31.12 13.40
C GLU A 359 -5.94 29.94 14.23
N VAL A 360 -4.89 30.16 15.03
CA VAL A 360 -4.30 29.15 15.89
C VAL A 360 -4.97 29.19 17.27
N TYR A 361 -5.48 28.04 17.69
CA TYR A 361 -5.94 27.77 19.03
C TYR A 361 -5.04 26.72 19.68
N SER A 362 -4.54 27.00 20.88
CA SER A 362 -3.75 26.05 21.67
C SER A 362 -4.41 25.91 23.04
N ALA A 363 -4.72 24.67 23.43
CA ALA A 363 -5.29 24.42 24.74
C ALA A 363 -4.26 24.75 25.84
N ASP A 364 -4.68 25.49 26.87
CA ASP A 364 -3.85 25.79 28.04
C ASP A 364 -3.84 24.59 28.98
N ALA A 365 -2.99 23.61 28.68
CA ALA A 365 -2.95 22.31 29.35
C ALA A 365 -1.87 22.17 30.41
N GLY A 366 -1.10 23.24 30.72
CA GLY A 366 0.00 23.19 31.69
C GLY A 366 1.08 22.15 31.33
N LEU A 367 1.94 22.46 30.36
CA LEU A 367 2.92 21.49 29.85
C LEU A 367 4.01 21.17 30.89
N PRO A 368 4.30 19.89 31.15
CA PRO A 368 5.46 19.49 31.95
C PRO A 368 6.79 19.77 31.22
N ASP A 369 7.89 19.66 31.97
CA ASP A 369 9.23 19.57 31.39
C ASP A 369 9.37 18.26 30.58
N GLY A 370 10.18 18.28 29.53
CA GLY A 370 10.36 17.14 28.62
C GLY A 370 9.75 17.39 27.24
N CYS A 371 9.45 16.33 26.50
CA CYS A 371 9.02 16.43 25.11
C CYS A 371 7.50 16.67 24.96
N PHE A 372 6.93 17.72 25.55
CA PHE A 372 5.47 17.97 25.47
C PHE A 372 5.10 19.05 24.44
N TYR A 373 3.98 18.87 23.75
CA TYR A 373 3.40 19.84 22.81
C TYR A 373 1.88 19.98 23.05
N PRO A 374 1.32 21.20 23.07
CA PRO A 374 -0.08 21.39 23.42
C PRO A 374 -1.03 20.95 22.31
N PRO A 375 -2.23 20.44 22.64
CA PRO A 375 -3.31 20.26 21.68
C PRO A 375 -3.57 21.55 20.88
N THR A 376 -3.41 21.49 19.56
CA THR A 376 -3.46 22.67 18.68
C THR A 376 -4.47 22.47 17.56
N LEU A 377 -5.27 23.50 17.30
CA LEU A 377 -6.21 23.58 16.19
C LEU A 377 -5.91 24.83 15.37
N ILE A 378 -5.79 24.70 14.06
CA ILE A 378 -5.59 25.81 13.13
C ILE A 378 -6.79 25.87 12.18
N THR A 379 -7.69 26.84 12.37
CA THR A 379 -8.91 26.98 11.57
C THR A 379 -8.78 28.03 10.48
N GLY A 380 -9.70 28.03 9.52
CA GLY A 380 -9.79 29.09 8.50
C GLY A 380 -8.68 29.02 7.46
N LEU A 381 -8.09 27.83 7.28
CA LEU A 381 -7.08 27.62 6.25
C LEU A 381 -7.75 27.47 4.88
N SER A 382 -7.11 28.05 3.87
CA SER A 382 -7.45 27.72 2.48
C SER A 382 -7.11 26.24 2.22
N PRO A 383 -7.89 25.52 1.38
CA PRO A 383 -7.54 24.18 0.93
C PRO A 383 -6.13 24.03 0.34
N ALA A 384 -5.60 25.10 -0.25
CA ALA A 384 -4.26 25.15 -0.84
C ALA A 384 -3.15 25.52 0.16
N ALA A 385 -3.47 25.73 1.44
CA ALA A 385 -2.47 26.07 2.45
C ALA A 385 -1.49 24.90 2.65
N PRO A 386 -0.17 25.15 2.83
CA PRO A 386 0.81 24.09 3.00
C PRO A 386 0.46 23.09 4.11
N LEU A 387 -0.06 23.56 5.25
CA LEU A 387 -0.46 22.67 6.36
C LEU A 387 -1.67 21.78 6.05
N MET A 388 -2.46 22.10 5.02
CA MET A 388 -3.54 21.22 4.52
C MET A 388 -3.00 20.08 3.63
N GLN A 389 -1.77 20.21 3.14
CA GLN A 389 -1.14 19.31 2.17
C GLN A 389 0.01 18.49 2.78
N GLU A 390 0.73 19.07 3.74
CA GLU A 390 1.91 18.47 4.38
C GLU A 390 1.60 17.81 5.73
N GLU A 391 2.33 16.74 6.01
CA GLU A 391 2.17 15.97 7.25
C GLU A 391 2.97 16.63 8.41
N ILE A 392 2.24 17.03 9.44
CA ILE A 392 2.80 17.61 10.68
C ILE A 392 3.25 16.50 11.63
N PHE A 393 2.46 15.42 11.74
CA PHE A 393 2.69 14.26 12.59
C PHE A 393 2.88 14.60 14.08
N GLY A 394 1.98 15.42 14.61
CA GLY A 394 1.95 15.85 16.01
C GLY A 394 0.53 16.24 16.41
N PRO A 395 0.29 16.77 17.62
CA PRO A 395 -1.05 16.98 18.16
C PRO A 395 -1.69 18.27 17.61
N VAL A 396 -1.64 18.42 16.28
CA VAL A 396 -2.03 19.60 15.51
C VAL A 396 -3.07 19.21 14.47
N LEU A 397 -4.25 19.81 14.59
CA LEU A 397 -5.36 19.69 13.65
C LEU A 397 -5.43 20.93 12.77
N VAL A 398 -5.63 20.75 11.47
CA VAL A 398 -5.93 21.84 10.54
C VAL A 398 -7.34 21.71 10.00
N SER A 399 -8.05 22.82 9.82
CA SER A 399 -9.42 22.81 9.31
C SER A 399 -9.69 23.78 8.16
N THR A 400 -10.55 23.34 7.24
CA THR A 400 -11.23 24.17 6.24
C THR A 400 -12.71 23.79 6.21
N THR A 401 -13.53 24.63 5.57
CA THR A 401 -14.93 24.32 5.33
C THR A 401 -15.20 23.82 3.91
N PHE A 402 -16.40 23.27 3.70
CA PHE A 402 -16.98 22.96 2.39
C PHE A 402 -18.48 23.28 2.36
N ARG A 403 -19.08 23.41 1.17
CA ARG A 403 -20.49 23.74 0.98
C ARG A 403 -21.34 22.56 0.55
N THR A 404 -20.79 21.68 -0.27
CA THR A 404 -21.52 20.56 -0.88
C THR A 404 -20.79 19.23 -0.70
N PRO A 405 -21.48 18.09 -0.73
CA PRO A 405 -20.83 16.78 -0.68
C PRO A 405 -19.83 16.56 -1.84
N ALA A 406 -20.11 17.09 -3.02
CA ALA A 406 -19.18 17.01 -4.15
C ALA A 406 -17.89 17.82 -3.90
N GLU A 407 -18.01 19.00 -3.27
CA GLU A 407 -16.85 19.79 -2.87
C GLU A 407 -16.05 19.10 -1.76
N ALA A 408 -16.72 18.47 -0.77
CA ALA A 408 -16.05 17.69 0.26
C ALA A 408 -15.15 16.59 -0.34
N VAL A 409 -15.67 15.85 -1.33
CA VAL A 409 -14.90 14.83 -2.06
C VAL A 409 -13.72 15.45 -2.81
N ALA A 410 -13.94 16.57 -3.50
CA ALA A 410 -12.87 17.25 -4.24
C ALA A 410 -11.74 17.71 -3.30
N LEU A 411 -12.09 18.33 -2.17
CA LEU A 411 -11.13 18.78 -1.16
C LEU A 411 -10.41 17.61 -0.48
N ALA A 412 -11.13 16.56 -0.10
CA ALA A 412 -10.55 15.38 0.52
C ALA A 412 -9.53 14.68 -0.40
N ASN A 413 -9.84 14.61 -1.70
CA ASN A 413 -8.99 13.98 -2.70
C ASN A 413 -7.88 14.88 -3.24
N ASP A 414 -7.90 16.18 -2.92
CA ASP A 414 -6.84 17.14 -3.25
C ASP A 414 -5.66 16.97 -2.27
N SER A 415 -4.98 15.83 -2.42
CA SER A 415 -3.78 15.45 -1.70
C SER A 415 -3.01 14.42 -2.52
N ARG A 416 -1.68 14.44 -2.43
CA ARG A 416 -0.82 13.37 -2.99
C ARG A 416 -1.01 12.02 -2.29
N TYR A 417 -1.56 12.03 -1.09
CA TYR A 417 -1.81 10.86 -0.27
C TYR A 417 -3.17 10.21 -0.55
N GLY A 418 -3.36 9.02 0.01
CA GLY A 418 -4.61 8.26 -0.05
C GLY A 418 -4.60 7.06 0.90
N LEU A 419 -4.40 7.32 2.19
CA LEU A 419 -4.30 6.26 3.20
C LEU A 419 -5.67 5.90 3.80
N ALA A 420 -6.19 6.78 4.66
CA ALA A 420 -7.49 6.60 5.30
C ALA A 420 -8.32 7.88 5.25
N ALA A 421 -9.63 7.76 5.49
CA ALA A 421 -10.55 8.89 5.64
C ALA A 421 -11.67 8.56 6.64
N SER A 422 -12.29 9.59 7.20
CA SER A 422 -13.46 9.47 8.08
C SER A 422 -14.61 10.33 7.56
N VAL A 423 -15.83 9.78 7.60
CA VAL A 423 -17.06 10.43 7.12
C VAL A 423 -18.10 10.40 8.23
N TRP A 424 -18.61 11.57 8.60
CA TRP A 424 -19.62 11.74 9.64
C TRP A 424 -20.91 12.32 9.06
N SER A 425 -21.98 11.54 9.11
CA SER A 425 -23.32 11.88 8.66
C SER A 425 -24.32 10.86 9.22
N GLU A 426 -25.46 11.30 9.74
CA GLU A 426 -26.54 10.38 10.15
C GLU A 426 -27.36 9.86 8.95
N SER A 427 -27.18 10.46 7.76
CA SER A 427 -27.75 9.96 6.51
C SER A 427 -26.94 8.77 5.96
N VAL A 428 -27.56 7.60 5.98
CA VAL A 428 -27.04 6.38 5.32
C VAL A 428 -26.68 6.64 3.84
N SER A 429 -27.50 7.40 3.13
CA SER A 429 -27.30 7.71 1.71
C SER A 429 -26.07 8.58 1.50
N THR A 430 -25.90 9.61 2.33
CA THR A 430 -24.76 10.52 2.23
C THR A 430 -23.46 9.78 2.56
N ALA A 431 -23.43 9.06 3.69
CA ALA A 431 -22.24 8.35 4.11
C ALA A 431 -21.78 7.30 3.08
N LEU A 432 -22.72 6.50 2.55
CA LEU A 432 -22.41 5.44 1.58
C LEU A 432 -22.22 5.93 0.14
N ASP A 433 -22.72 7.12 -0.24
CA ASP A 433 -22.35 7.78 -1.51
C ASP A 433 -20.93 8.31 -1.46
N ILE A 434 -20.54 8.93 -0.33
CA ILE A 434 -19.25 9.62 -0.21
C ILE A 434 -18.10 8.63 -0.03
N ALA A 435 -18.26 7.60 0.81
CA ALA A 435 -17.20 6.63 1.10
C ALA A 435 -16.46 6.06 -0.15
N PRO A 436 -17.15 5.54 -1.19
CA PRO A 436 -16.46 5.02 -2.38
C PRO A 436 -15.78 6.10 -3.22
N ARG A 437 -16.17 7.38 -3.09
CA ARG A 437 -15.62 8.50 -3.87
C ARG A 437 -14.31 9.06 -3.29
N LEU A 438 -13.95 8.68 -2.06
CA LEU A 438 -12.70 9.08 -1.42
C LEU A 438 -11.55 8.21 -1.92
N ALA A 439 -10.47 8.84 -2.39
CA ALA A 439 -9.26 8.17 -2.83
C ALA A 439 -8.42 7.75 -1.62
N SER A 440 -8.86 6.72 -0.92
CA SER A 440 -8.23 6.19 0.29
C SER A 440 -8.38 4.68 0.34
N GLY A 441 -7.42 3.97 0.94
CA GLY A 441 -7.56 2.52 1.13
C GLY A 441 -8.45 2.13 2.30
N VAL A 442 -8.72 3.04 3.24
CA VAL A 442 -9.66 2.83 4.34
C VAL A 442 -10.61 4.02 4.49
N VAL A 443 -11.89 3.75 4.73
CA VAL A 443 -12.88 4.77 5.06
C VAL A 443 -13.69 4.31 6.27
N TRP A 444 -13.81 5.16 7.28
CA TRP A 444 -14.65 4.91 8.45
C TRP A 444 -15.90 5.79 8.41
N VAL A 445 -17.09 5.18 8.50
CA VAL A 445 -18.37 5.89 8.60
C VAL A 445 -18.76 6.01 10.08
N ASN A 446 -18.99 7.25 10.54
CA ASN A 446 -19.34 7.62 11.91
C ASN A 446 -18.38 7.01 12.95
N GLY A 447 -17.09 7.05 12.62
CA GLY A 447 -16.00 6.51 13.41
C GLY A 447 -14.65 6.84 12.76
N THR A 448 -13.56 6.50 13.44
CA THR A 448 -12.19 6.70 12.96
C THR A 448 -11.23 5.77 13.69
N ASN A 449 -10.02 5.55 13.16
CA ASN A 449 -8.98 4.72 13.79
C ASN A 449 -9.48 3.33 14.23
N MET A 450 -10.42 2.74 13.48
CA MET A 450 -10.91 1.40 13.75
C MET A 450 -10.00 0.39 13.06
N PHE A 451 -9.44 -0.53 13.83
CA PHE A 451 -8.52 -1.56 13.35
C PHE A 451 -8.97 -2.95 13.82
N ASP A 452 -8.81 -3.94 12.95
CA ASP A 452 -8.86 -5.35 13.34
C ASP A 452 -7.93 -6.14 12.43
N ALA A 453 -7.37 -7.23 12.94
CA ALA A 453 -6.49 -8.09 12.17
C ALA A 453 -7.15 -8.72 10.92
N ALA A 454 -8.49 -8.77 10.86
CA ALA A 454 -9.24 -9.26 9.70
C ALA A 454 -9.50 -8.20 8.63
N ALA A 455 -9.37 -6.91 8.97
CA ALA A 455 -9.69 -5.81 8.09
C ALA A 455 -8.42 -5.27 7.43
N PRO A 456 -8.27 -5.37 6.10
CA PRO A 456 -7.06 -4.91 5.44
C PRO A 456 -6.93 -3.38 5.52
N PHE A 457 -5.72 -2.92 5.75
CA PHE A 457 -5.33 -1.51 5.79
C PHE A 457 -4.19 -1.26 4.81
N GLY A 458 -4.21 -0.14 4.10
CA GLY A 458 -3.05 0.34 3.38
C GLY A 458 -3.34 1.42 2.35
N GLY A 459 -2.30 2.03 1.80
CA GLY A 459 -2.41 3.22 0.96
C GLY A 459 -2.71 3.00 -0.53
N VAL A 460 -3.12 4.09 -1.18
CA VAL A 460 -3.00 4.33 -2.63
C VAL A 460 -2.21 5.62 -2.87
N ARG A 461 -1.84 5.91 -4.13
CA ARG A 461 -1.03 7.09 -4.51
C ARG A 461 0.31 7.11 -3.76
N GLU A 462 0.73 8.27 -3.22
CA GLU A 462 1.99 8.41 -2.50
C GLU A 462 1.93 7.91 -1.04
N SER A 463 0.78 7.39 -0.59
CA SER A 463 0.68 6.64 0.67
C SER A 463 1.17 5.19 0.53
N GLY A 464 1.63 4.80 -0.67
CA GLY A 464 2.27 3.51 -0.91
C GLY A 464 1.32 2.48 -1.54
N PHE A 465 1.66 1.20 -1.37
CA PHE A 465 0.95 0.09 -1.98
C PHE A 465 1.18 -1.23 -1.24
N GLY A 466 0.23 -2.15 -1.43
CA GLY A 466 0.07 -3.35 -0.62
C GLY A 466 -0.99 -3.13 0.46
N ARG A 467 -1.31 -4.19 1.20
CA ARG A 467 -2.21 -4.13 2.34
C ARG A 467 -1.62 -4.94 3.48
N GLU A 468 -1.98 -4.58 4.71
CA GLU A 468 -1.68 -5.32 5.93
C GLU A 468 -3.00 -5.71 6.61
N GLY A 469 -3.06 -6.91 7.21
CA GLY A 469 -4.30 -7.47 7.77
C GLY A 469 -5.15 -8.23 6.76
N GLY A 470 -5.99 -9.14 7.26
CA GLY A 470 -6.89 -9.97 6.46
C GLY A 470 -6.19 -10.98 5.55
N TRP A 471 -6.98 -11.57 4.66
CA TRP A 471 -6.47 -12.43 3.60
C TRP A 471 -5.65 -11.65 2.56
N GLU A 472 -5.99 -10.39 2.37
CA GLU A 472 -5.35 -9.45 1.46
C GLU A 472 -3.91 -9.16 1.89
N GLY A 473 -3.67 -8.90 3.17
CA GLY A 473 -2.32 -8.69 3.69
C GLY A 473 -1.50 -9.96 3.70
N LEU A 474 -2.10 -11.12 4.00
CA LEU A 474 -1.41 -12.41 3.88
C LEU A 474 -0.99 -12.70 2.43
N SER A 475 -1.80 -12.33 1.41
CA SER A 475 -1.43 -12.51 -0.01
C SER A 475 -0.07 -11.91 -0.33
N ALA A 476 0.25 -10.74 0.24
CA ALA A 476 1.51 -10.03 -0.04
C ALA A 476 2.76 -10.77 0.45
N TYR A 477 2.60 -11.84 1.24
CA TYR A 477 3.63 -12.72 1.76
C TYR A 477 3.63 -14.11 1.13
N LEU A 478 2.83 -14.31 0.08
CA LEU A 478 2.69 -15.57 -0.64
C LEU A 478 3.04 -15.40 -2.13
N ARG A 479 3.67 -16.42 -2.70
CA ARG A 479 3.77 -16.61 -4.14
C ARG A 479 2.89 -17.78 -4.57
N THR A 480 2.20 -17.62 -5.68
CA THR A 480 1.28 -18.64 -6.24
C THR A 480 1.83 -19.30 -7.50
N GLU A 481 2.81 -18.68 -8.14
CA GLU A 481 3.44 -19.16 -9.36
C GLU A 481 4.91 -19.49 -9.10
N ALA A 482 5.39 -20.59 -9.70
CA ALA A 482 6.82 -20.86 -9.75
C ALA A 482 7.49 -19.84 -10.69
N PRO A 483 8.75 -19.44 -10.42
CA PRO A 483 9.47 -18.55 -11.33
C PRO A 483 9.49 -19.11 -12.75
N GLY A 484 9.14 -18.27 -13.71
CA GLY A 484 9.20 -18.60 -15.13
C GLY A 484 10.63 -18.91 -15.61
N LYS A 485 10.72 -19.56 -16.78
CA LYS A 485 12.02 -19.72 -17.46
C LYS A 485 12.55 -18.34 -17.88
N PRO A 486 13.88 -18.14 -18.03
CA PRO A 486 14.41 -16.92 -18.61
C PRO A 486 13.75 -16.61 -19.96
N LEU A 487 13.23 -15.38 -20.10
CA LEU A 487 12.58 -14.90 -21.31
C LEU A 487 13.66 -14.64 -22.36
N LYS A 488 13.47 -15.20 -23.56
CA LYS A 488 14.34 -14.91 -24.70
C LYS A 488 13.77 -13.70 -25.43
N ARG A 489 14.64 -12.74 -25.74
CA ARG A 489 14.28 -11.61 -26.59
C ARG A 489 13.75 -12.10 -27.93
N VAL A 490 12.61 -11.59 -28.35
CA VAL A 490 12.02 -11.88 -29.66
C VAL A 490 12.44 -10.77 -30.62
N ALA A 491 13.20 -11.11 -31.66
CA ALA A 491 13.69 -10.14 -32.63
C ALA A 491 12.68 -9.96 -33.76
N ALA A 492 12.50 -8.72 -34.21
CA ALA A 492 11.76 -8.43 -35.43
C ALA A 492 12.50 -9.03 -36.64
N PHE A 493 11.75 -9.51 -37.63
CA PHE A 493 12.36 -9.90 -38.91
C PHE A 493 12.89 -8.66 -39.64
N GLY A 494 14.06 -8.79 -40.25
CA GLY A 494 14.66 -7.76 -41.09
C GLY A 494 14.44 -8.02 -42.58
N SER A 495 14.84 -7.06 -43.43
CA SER A 495 14.71 -7.18 -44.89
C SER A 495 15.61 -8.24 -45.53
N GLY A 496 16.49 -8.90 -44.76
CA GLY A 496 17.46 -9.87 -45.29
C GLY A 496 18.47 -9.27 -46.28
N GLY A 497 18.64 -7.94 -46.29
CA GLY A 497 19.50 -7.23 -47.26
C GLY A 497 18.83 -6.91 -48.59
N ALA A 498 17.58 -7.29 -48.79
CA ALA A 498 16.80 -6.88 -49.96
C ALA A 498 16.35 -5.40 -49.81
N ALA A 499 16.51 -4.61 -50.87
CA ALA A 499 15.86 -3.30 -50.95
C ALA A 499 14.34 -3.54 -50.98
N ALA A 500 13.60 -2.91 -50.06
CA ALA A 500 12.15 -2.99 -50.10
C ALA A 500 11.65 -2.31 -51.39
N GLU A 501 11.06 -3.08 -52.30
CA GLU A 501 10.34 -2.46 -53.41
C GLU A 501 9.20 -1.60 -52.85
N PRO A 502 9.01 -0.36 -53.35
CA PRO A 502 7.94 0.50 -52.89
C PRO A 502 6.60 -0.19 -53.08
N ASP A 503 5.84 -0.28 -52.02
CA ASP A 503 4.46 -0.75 -52.09
C ASP A 503 3.63 0.27 -52.88
N PRO A 504 2.92 -0.13 -53.96
CA PRO A 504 2.09 0.81 -54.71
C PRO A 504 0.90 1.35 -53.90
N VAL A 505 0.57 0.71 -52.78
CA VAL A 505 -0.54 1.09 -51.89
C VAL A 505 -0.01 1.40 -50.49
N ASP A 506 -0.44 2.52 -49.92
CA ASP A 506 -0.11 2.88 -48.53
C ASP A 506 -0.78 1.92 -47.54
N ARG A 507 0.04 1.04 -46.94
CA ARG A 507 -0.34 0.10 -45.88
C ARG A 507 0.22 0.52 -44.51
N THR A 508 0.30 1.82 -44.27
CA THR A 508 0.78 2.36 -42.99
C THR A 508 -0.32 2.40 -41.96
N ALA A 509 -0.18 1.58 -40.92
CA ALA A 509 -1.05 1.62 -39.76
C ALA A 509 -0.88 2.92 -38.96
N LYS A 510 -1.81 3.17 -38.04
CA LYS A 510 -1.81 4.34 -37.14
C LYS A 510 -1.71 3.87 -35.68
N LEU A 511 -1.72 4.80 -34.73
CA LEU A 511 -1.95 4.52 -33.31
C LEU A 511 -3.47 4.50 -33.06
N TYR A 512 -3.92 3.99 -31.91
CA TYR A 512 -5.32 4.09 -31.48
C TYR A 512 -5.40 4.85 -30.17
N VAL A 513 -5.94 6.07 -30.19
CA VAL A 513 -5.96 6.97 -29.02
C VAL A 513 -7.30 7.67 -28.95
N GLY A 514 -7.99 7.55 -27.81
CA GLY A 514 -9.26 8.24 -27.58
C GLY A 514 -10.40 7.77 -28.48
N GLY A 515 -10.44 6.48 -28.82
CA GLY A 515 -11.52 5.91 -29.65
C GLY A 515 -11.40 6.21 -31.14
N ARG A 516 -10.20 6.54 -31.62
CA ARG A 516 -9.92 6.80 -33.04
C ARG A 516 -8.48 6.50 -33.40
N GLN A 517 -8.25 6.27 -34.68
CA GLN A 517 -6.89 6.16 -35.19
C GLN A 517 -6.20 7.53 -35.24
N ALA A 518 -4.95 7.60 -34.78
CA ALA A 518 -4.14 8.82 -34.71
C ALA A 518 -2.77 8.62 -35.36
N ARG A 519 -2.26 9.63 -36.06
CA ARG A 519 -0.89 9.60 -36.59
C ARG A 519 0.10 9.68 -35.41
N PRO A 520 1.26 9.00 -35.46
CA PRO A 520 2.31 9.22 -34.48
C PRO A 520 2.77 10.67 -34.56
N ASP A 521 2.93 11.31 -33.41
CA ASP A 521 3.34 12.72 -33.33
C ASP A 521 4.68 12.97 -34.05
N GLY A 522 5.63 12.04 -33.92
CA GLY A 522 6.92 12.11 -34.62
C GLY A 522 6.86 11.88 -36.13
N GLY A 523 5.72 11.43 -36.67
CA GLY A 523 5.54 11.16 -38.10
C GLY A 523 6.28 9.93 -38.64
N HIS A 524 6.98 9.19 -37.78
CA HIS A 524 7.77 8.02 -38.18
C HIS A 524 6.94 6.73 -38.18
N SER A 525 7.23 5.87 -39.17
CA SER A 525 6.79 4.49 -39.24
C SER A 525 7.99 3.58 -39.51
N ARG A 526 7.88 2.31 -39.13
CA ARG A 526 8.84 1.26 -39.49
C ARG A 526 8.18 0.20 -40.33
N THR A 527 8.92 -0.34 -41.29
CA THR A 527 8.48 -1.50 -42.07
C THR A 527 8.56 -2.75 -41.21
N VAL A 528 7.47 -3.53 -41.22
CA VAL A 528 7.39 -4.85 -40.58
C VAL A 528 7.59 -5.91 -41.65
N TYR A 529 8.50 -6.84 -41.42
CA TYR A 529 8.84 -7.90 -42.38
C TYR A 529 8.33 -9.26 -41.89
N ASP A 530 8.09 -10.17 -42.82
CA ASP A 530 7.87 -11.58 -42.51
C ASP A 530 9.22 -12.33 -42.40
N ARG A 531 9.16 -13.61 -42.02
CA ARG A 531 10.34 -14.47 -41.89
C ARG A 531 11.20 -14.58 -43.16
N ALA A 532 10.61 -14.35 -44.33
CA ALA A 532 11.30 -14.39 -45.62
C ALA A 532 11.87 -13.01 -46.03
N GLY A 533 11.76 -11.99 -45.17
CA GLY A 533 12.23 -10.63 -45.42
C GLY A 533 11.31 -9.80 -46.31
N ARG A 534 10.06 -10.25 -46.54
CA ARG A 534 9.10 -9.50 -47.37
C ARG A 534 8.31 -8.50 -46.52
N PRO A 535 8.08 -7.26 -47.00
CA PRO A 535 7.23 -6.30 -46.30
C PRO A 535 5.80 -6.83 -46.06
N VAL A 536 5.34 -6.71 -44.82
CA VAL A 536 3.96 -7.03 -44.40
C VAL A 536 3.09 -5.77 -44.35
N GLY A 537 3.68 -4.65 -43.92
CA GLY A 537 3.07 -3.34 -43.78
C GLY A 537 3.99 -2.41 -43.01
N GLN A 538 3.51 -1.21 -42.66
CA GLN A 538 4.25 -0.29 -41.80
C GLN A 538 3.50 -0.03 -40.50
N ALA A 539 4.22 -0.02 -39.38
CA ALA A 539 3.69 0.31 -38.06
C ALA A 539 4.25 1.66 -37.60
N PRO A 540 3.44 2.54 -36.99
CA PRO A 540 3.93 3.81 -36.48
C PRO A 540 4.88 3.62 -35.30
N VAL A 541 5.74 4.61 -35.09
CA VAL A 541 6.64 4.66 -33.94
C VAL A 541 6.17 5.77 -33.02
N ALA A 542 5.52 5.39 -31.92
CA ALA A 542 5.04 6.31 -30.90
C ALA A 542 6.21 6.97 -30.16
N ASN A 543 5.99 8.19 -29.67
CA ASN A 543 6.93 8.92 -28.84
C ASN A 543 6.30 9.33 -27.49
N ARG A 544 7.04 10.12 -26.70
CA ARG A 544 6.57 10.65 -25.42
C ARG A 544 5.27 11.45 -25.50
N LYS A 545 5.03 12.18 -26.59
CA LYS A 545 3.80 12.96 -26.79
C LYS A 545 2.61 12.05 -27.11
N ASP A 546 2.82 10.96 -27.83
CA ASP A 546 1.77 9.96 -28.05
C ASP A 546 1.35 9.30 -26.73
N VAL A 547 2.31 9.00 -25.84
CA VAL A 547 2.01 8.53 -24.47
C VAL A 547 1.17 9.55 -23.70
N ARG A 548 1.56 10.85 -23.73
CA ARG A 548 0.79 11.91 -23.07
C ARG A 548 -0.65 11.97 -23.59
N ASN A 549 -0.84 12.00 -24.90
CA ASN A 549 -2.16 12.06 -25.51
C ASN A 549 -3.02 10.84 -25.12
N ALA A 550 -2.40 9.65 -25.03
CA ALA A 550 -3.08 8.44 -24.58
C ALA A 550 -3.48 8.49 -23.09
N VAL A 551 -2.62 9.04 -22.23
CA VAL A 551 -2.95 9.24 -20.81
C VAL A 551 -4.06 10.28 -20.63
N GLU A 552 -4.00 11.40 -21.36
CA GLU A 552 -5.08 12.40 -21.38
C GLU A 552 -6.42 11.78 -21.80
N ALA A 553 -6.42 10.96 -22.86
CA ALA A 553 -7.62 10.22 -23.28
C ALA A 553 -8.10 9.23 -22.22
N ALA A 554 -7.19 8.49 -21.57
CA ALA A 554 -7.52 7.53 -20.52
C ALA A 554 -8.10 8.22 -19.26
N ARG A 555 -7.64 9.43 -18.93
CA ARG A 555 -8.21 10.24 -17.85
C ARG A 555 -9.56 10.84 -18.22
N ALA A 556 -9.73 11.31 -19.46
CA ALA A 556 -11.02 11.78 -19.96
C ALA A 556 -12.09 10.67 -19.95
N ALA A 557 -11.69 9.41 -20.10
CA ALA A 557 -12.56 8.23 -20.01
C ALA A 557 -12.89 7.76 -18.57
N ALA A 558 -12.87 8.66 -17.58
CA ALA A 558 -13.16 8.33 -16.18
C ALA A 558 -14.56 7.71 -15.96
N GLY A 559 -15.52 7.98 -16.85
CA GLY A 559 -16.86 7.37 -16.82
C GLY A 559 -16.85 5.84 -16.93
N TRP A 560 -15.77 5.23 -17.46
CA TRP A 560 -15.63 3.77 -17.51
C TRP A 560 -15.54 3.12 -16.14
N ALA A 561 -14.86 3.78 -15.18
CA ALA A 561 -14.77 3.28 -13.81
C ALA A 561 -16.13 3.31 -13.10
N ALA A 562 -16.97 4.29 -13.43
CA ALA A 562 -18.33 4.44 -12.90
C ALA A 562 -19.37 3.58 -13.64
N MET A 563 -19.05 3.05 -14.82
CA MET A 563 -19.95 2.15 -15.56
C MET A 563 -20.21 0.90 -14.71
N PRO A 564 -21.48 0.42 -14.61
CA PRO A 564 -21.79 -0.82 -13.92
C PRO A 564 -20.95 -1.99 -14.46
N ALA A 565 -20.52 -2.88 -13.56
CA ALA A 565 -19.72 -4.06 -13.92
C ALA A 565 -20.34 -4.90 -15.04
N HIS A 566 -21.67 -5.07 -15.01
CA HIS A 566 -22.42 -5.73 -16.09
C HIS A 566 -22.26 -5.05 -17.45
N GLY A 567 -22.28 -3.71 -17.50
CA GLY A 567 -22.07 -2.95 -18.73
C GLY A 567 -20.66 -3.16 -19.29
N ARG A 568 -19.65 -3.18 -18.42
CA ARG A 568 -18.28 -3.52 -18.82
C ARG A 568 -18.19 -4.95 -19.34
N ALA A 569 -18.88 -5.90 -18.71
CA ALA A 569 -18.93 -7.29 -19.15
C ALA A 569 -19.48 -7.40 -20.58
N GLN A 570 -20.60 -6.71 -20.89
CA GLN A 570 -21.19 -6.68 -22.23
C GLN A 570 -20.20 -6.20 -23.30
N VAL A 571 -19.50 -5.09 -23.06
CA VAL A 571 -18.48 -4.57 -23.98
C VAL A 571 -17.37 -5.61 -24.23
N ILE A 572 -16.93 -6.34 -23.20
CA ILE A 572 -15.90 -7.37 -23.35
C ILE A 572 -16.44 -8.61 -24.08
N TYR A 573 -17.71 -8.98 -23.89
CA TYR A 573 -18.36 -10.00 -24.70
C TYR A 573 -18.40 -9.59 -26.18
N TYR A 574 -18.75 -8.34 -26.49
CA TYR A 574 -18.71 -7.85 -27.86
C TYR A 574 -17.30 -7.86 -28.45
N LEU A 575 -16.25 -7.62 -27.65
CA LEU A 575 -14.87 -7.79 -28.10
C LEU A 575 -14.59 -9.25 -28.48
N ALA A 576 -15.05 -10.21 -27.67
CA ALA A 576 -14.88 -11.63 -27.96
C ALA A 576 -15.62 -12.04 -29.25
N GLU A 577 -16.87 -11.60 -29.40
CA GLU A 577 -17.70 -11.87 -30.59
C GLU A 577 -17.08 -11.29 -31.86
N ASN A 578 -16.66 -10.02 -31.81
CA ASN A 578 -16.10 -9.34 -32.99
C ASN A 578 -14.68 -9.84 -33.33
N LEU A 579 -13.89 -10.27 -32.34
CA LEU A 579 -12.62 -10.95 -32.60
C LEU A 579 -12.86 -12.32 -33.24
N SER A 580 -13.82 -13.09 -32.72
CA SER A 580 -14.21 -14.40 -33.26
C SER A 580 -14.71 -14.29 -34.71
N ALA A 581 -15.51 -13.27 -35.02
CA ALA A 581 -16.01 -13.00 -36.37
C ALA A 581 -14.90 -12.73 -37.40
N ARG A 582 -13.70 -12.35 -36.93
CA ARG A 582 -12.52 -12.08 -37.77
C ARG A 582 -11.38 -13.07 -37.51
N ALA A 583 -11.67 -14.23 -36.93
CA ALA A 583 -10.64 -15.12 -36.44
C ALA A 583 -9.63 -15.56 -37.52
N ASP A 584 -10.11 -15.88 -38.72
CA ASP A 584 -9.27 -16.29 -39.85
C ASP A 584 -8.32 -15.18 -40.33
N ASP A 585 -8.77 -13.92 -40.33
CA ASP A 585 -7.94 -12.76 -40.69
C ASP A 585 -6.78 -12.60 -39.71
N PHE A 586 -7.06 -12.65 -38.40
CA PHE A 586 -6.04 -12.54 -37.36
C PHE A 586 -5.09 -13.73 -37.38
N ALA A 587 -5.60 -14.95 -37.58
CA ALA A 587 -4.78 -16.15 -37.67
C ALA A 587 -3.77 -16.05 -38.84
N ALA A 588 -4.25 -15.67 -40.02
CA ALA A 588 -3.41 -15.46 -41.19
C ALA A 588 -2.38 -14.34 -40.98
N ARG A 589 -2.77 -13.24 -40.32
CA ARG A 589 -1.86 -12.16 -39.94
C ARG A 589 -0.75 -12.65 -39.01
N LEU A 590 -1.10 -13.35 -37.95
CA LEU A 590 -0.16 -13.85 -36.95
C LEU A 590 0.83 -14.85 -37.55
N ASP A 591 0.35 -15.80 -38.36
CA ASP A 591 1.22 -16.76 -39.04
C ASP A 591 2.18 -16.07 -40.01
N ARG A 592 1.73 -15.03 -40.71
CA ARG A 592 2.59 -14.21 -41.57
C ARG A 592 3.63 -13.42 -40.78
N LEU A 593 3.24 -12.81 -39.67
CA LEU A 593 4.13 -11.99 -38.83
C LEU A 593 5.19 -12.83 -38.14
N THR A 594 4.82 -14.00 -37.62
CA THR A 594 5.69 -14.85 -36.78
C THR A 594 6.41 -15.93 -37.61
N GLY A 595 5.98 -16.19 -38.84
CA GLY A 595 6.45 -17.30 -39.66
C GLY A 595 6.03 -18.68 -39.14
N GLY A 596 4.98 -18.73 -38.32
CA GLY A 596 4.41 -19.90 -37.67
C GLY A 596 3.22 -20.53 -38.41
N ARG A 597 2.53 -21.44 -37.73
CA ARG A 597 1.26 -22.09 -38.15
C ARG A 597 0.30 -22.24 -36.96
N SER A 598 0.41 -21.34 -36.00
CA SER A 598 -0.29 -21.40 -34.71
C SER A 598 -1.21 -20.20 -34.48
N GLY A 599 -1.34 -19.31 -35.46
CA GLY A 599 -2.19 -18.11 -35.37
C GLY A 599 -3.61 -18.44 -34.96
N ALA A 600 -4.22 -19.49 -35.53
CA ALA A 600 -5.57 -19.92 -35.17
C ALA A 600 -5.71 -20.27 -33.68
N LYS A 601 -4.71 -20.97 -33.10
CA LYS A 601 -4.71 -21.32 -31.67
C LYS A 601 -4.55 -20.09 -30.78
N GLU A 602 -3.71 -19.14 -31.19
CA GLU A 602 -3.54 -17.89 -30.44
C GLU A 602 -4.80 -17.03 -30.45
N VAL A 603 -5.49 -16.96 -31.60
CA VAL A 603 -6.78 -16.27 -31.72
C VAL A 603 -7.85 -16.93 -30.86
N GLU A 604 -7.99 -18.25 -30.93
CA GLU A 604 -8.94 -19.01 -30.11
C GLU A 604 -8.71 -18.76 -28.61
N ALA A 605 -7.46 -18.83 -28.15
CA ALA A 605 -7.10 -18.50 -26.78
C ALA A 605 -7.39 -17.03 -26.43
N SER A 606 -7.25 -16.10 -27.38
CA SER A 606 -7.55 -14.67 -27.16
C SER A 606 -9.05 -14.43 -27.00
N VAL A 607 -9.87 -15.12 -27.79
CA VAL A 607 -11.34 -15.08 -27.68
C VAL A 607 -11.77 -15.66 -26.33
N ASP A 608 -11.25 -16.82 -25.94
CA ASP A 608 -11.52 -17.43 -24.64
C ASP A 608 -11.08 -16.55 -23.46
N ARG A 609 -9.94 -15.87 -23.61
CA ARG A 609 -9.45 -14.88 -22.63
C ARG A 609 -10.43 -13.71 -22.47
N LEU A 610 -10.99 -13.18 -23.56
CA LEU A 610 -12.02 -12.14 -23.49
C LEU A 610 -13.27 -12.65 -22.78
N PHE A 611 -13.76 -13.85 -23.12
CA PHE A 611 -14.90 -14.46 -22.44
C PHE A 611 -14.65 -14.66 -20.94
N THR A 612 -13.45 -15.11 -20.56
CA THR A 612 -13.05 -15.28 -19.17
C THR A 612 -13.09 -13.97 -18.39
N TRP A 613 -12.55 -12.88 -18.96
CA TRP A 613 -12.53 -11.59 -18.28
C TRP A 613 -13.87 -10.86 -18.33
N ALA A 614 -14.69 -11.09 -19.35
CA ALA A 614 -16.10 -10.69 -19.35
C ALA A 614 -16.86 -11.40 -18.21
N ALA A 615 -16.59 -12.69 -17.98
CA ALA A 615 -17.17 -13.41 -16.86
C ALA A 615 -16.71 -12.84 -15.51
N TRP A 616 -15.44 -12.48 -15.34
CA TRP A 616 -14.93 -11.93 -14.08
C TRP A 616 -15.41 -10.50 -13.77
N ALA A 617 -15.79 -9.72 -14.77
CA ALA A 617 -16.09 -8.29 -14.64
C ALA A 617 -17.06 -7.95 -13.49
N ASP A 618 -18.04 -8.82 -13.22
CA ASP A 618 -19.07 -8.65 -12.18
C ASP A 618 -19.03 -9.73 -11.07
N LYS A 619 -17.96 -10.53 -10.96
CA LYS A 619 -17.84 -11.67 -10.02
C LYS A 619 -16.77 -11.50 -8.95
N PHE A 620 -16.13 -10.34 -8.87
CA PHE A 620 -15.04 -10.08 -7.92
C PHE A 620 -15.23 -8.72 -7.21
N ALA A 621 -16.26 -8.64 -6.35
CA ALA A 621 -16.68 -7.40 -5.70
C ALA A 621 -15.98 -7.10 -4.35
N GLY A 622 -15.38 -8.11 -3.71
CA GLY A 622 -14.83 -7.99 -2.35
C GLY A 622 -15.62 -8.81 -1.33
N ASP A 623 -15.23 -8.69 -0.06
CA ASP A 623 -15.79 -9.48 1.05
C ASP A 623 -16.15 -8.59 2.24
N SER A 624 -17.09 -9.04 3.06
CA SER A 624 -17.31 -8.49 4.39
C SER A 624 -16.45 -9.19 5.44
N ARG A 625 -16.03 -8.44 6.46
CA ARG A 625 -15.19 -8.91 7.57
C ARG A 625 -15.92 -8.66 8.88
N ALA A 626 -16.20 -9.74 9.60
CA ALA A 626 -16.66 -9.66 10.97
C ALA A 626 -15.50 -9.18 11.85
N VAL A 627 -15.76 -8.12 12.60
CA VAL A 627 -14.78 -7.44 13.46
C VAL A 627 -15.32 -7.45 14.90
N PRO A 628 -14.46 -7.48 15.92
CA PRO A 628 -14.88 -7.45 17.32
C PRO A 628 -15.36 -6.07 17.79
N LEU A 629 -15.42 -5.10 16.87
CA LEU A 629 -15.95 -3.75 17.08
C LEU A 629 -17.40 -3.68 16.59
N ARG A 630 -18.20 -2.74 17.11
CA ARG A 630 -19.56 -2.52 16.62
C ARG A 630 -19.50 -2.04 15.17
N GLY A 631 -19.88 -2.90 14.24
CA GLY A 631 -19.85 -2.60 12.80
C GLY A 631 -19.39 -3.77 11.95
N LEU A 632 -19.18 -3.47 10.67
CA LEU A 632 -18.68 -4.40 9.67
C LEU A 632 -17.61 -3.69 8.84
N ALA A 633 -16.51 -4.39 8.54
CA ALA A 633 -15.51 -3.88 7.59
C ALA A 633 -15.73 -4.53 6.21
N LEU A 634 -16.03 -3.71 5.21
CA LEU A 634 -16.26 -4.14 3.83
C LEU A 634 -14.97 -3.96 3.04
N ALA A 635 -14.25 -5.05 2.73
CA ALA A 635 -13.05 -5.04 1.90
C ALA A 635 -13.44 -5.10 0.41
N LEU A 636 -13.76 -3.93 -0.16
CA LEU A 636 -14.26 -3.75 -1.51
C LEU A 636 -13.14 -3.74 -2.55
N ARG A 637 -13.46 -4.16 -3.79
CA ARG A 637 -12.54 -4.12 -4.93
C ARG A 637 -12.84 -2.90 -5.80
N GLU A 638 -11.83 -2.07 -6.02
CA GLU A 638 -11.92 -0.86 -6.84
C GLU A 638 -10.90 -0.90 -7.99
N PRO A 639 -11.14 -0.20 -9.11
CA PRO A 639 -10.12 -0.01 -10.13
C PRO A 639 -8.88 0.67 -9.55
N VAL A 640 -7.71 0.30 -10.08
CA VAL A 640 -6.45 1.02 -9.86
C VAL A 640 -6.49 2.41 -10.50
N GLY A 641 -7.05 2.49 -11.72
CA GLY A 641 -7.20 3.75 -12.46
C GLY A 641 -6.68 3.65 -13.89
N VAL A 642 -5.63 4.38 -14.23
CA VAL A 642 -4.93 4.32 -15.52
C VAL A 642 -3.74 3.39 -15.40
N ILE A 643 -3.74 2.34 -16.24
CA ILE A 643 -2.66 1.35 -16.29
C ILE A 643 -1.91 1.50 -17.61
N GLY A 644 -0.63 1.84 -17.53
CA GLY A 644 0.30 1.74 -18.66
C GLY A 644 0.84 0.31 -18.75
N ALA A 645 0.88 -0.31 -19.93
CA ALA A 645 1.45 -1.64 -20.06
C ALA A 645 2.30 -1.83 -21.31
N LEU A 646 3.41 -2.55 -21.16
CA LEU A 646 4.23 -3.05 -22.26
C LEU A 646 3.86 -4.53 -22.48
N CYS A 647 3.20 -4.81 -23.60
CA CYS A 647 2.71 -6.15 -23.91
C CYS A 647 3.86 -7.11 -24.23
N PRO A 648 3.67 -8.43 -24.05
CA PRO A 648 4.70 -9.41 -24.37
C PRO A 648 4.95 -9.51 -25.89
N ASP A 649 6.17 -9.90 -26.25
CA ASP A 649 6.58 -9.99 -27.65
C ASP A 649 6.29 -11.37 -28.25
N GLU A 650 6.28 -12.41 -27.42
CA GLU A 650 6.10 -13.82 -27.80
C GLU A 650 4.64 -14.22 -28.12
N ALA A 651 3.67 -13.39 -27.76
CA ALA A 651 2.23 -13.64 -27.97
C ALA A 651 1.54 -12.34 -28.44
N PRO A 652 1.68 -11.96 -29.72
CA PRO A 652 1.35 -10.62 -30.20
C PRO A 652 -0.11 -10.21 -30.01
N LEU A 653 -1.04 -11.14 -30.13
CA LEU A 653 -2.47 -10.91 -29.90
C LEU A 653 -2.87 -11.38 -28.51
N LEU A 654 -2.56 -12.64 -28.16
CA LEU A 654 -3.00 -13.23 -26.89
C LEU A 654 -2.43 -12.48 -25.69
N GLY A 655 -1.18 -12.06 -25.76
CA GLY A 655 -0.56 -11.26 -24.71
C GLY A 655 -1.19 -9.88 -24.56
N LEU A 656 -1.47 -9.20 -25.68
CA LEU A 656 -2.18 -7.91 -25.66
C LEU A 656 -3.56 -8.06 -25.01
N VAL A 657 -4.33 -9.07 -25.42
CA VAL A 657 -5.66 -9.34 -24.87
C VAL A 657 -5.60 -9.75 -23.40
N SER A 658 -4.64 -10.59 -23.01
CA SER A 658 -4.45 -11.05 -21.63
C SER A 658 -4.05 -9.92 -20.68
N VAL A 659 -3.41 -8.86 -21.20
CA VAL A 659 -3.09 -7.64 -20.43
C VAL A 659 -4.28 -6.68 -20.40
N MET A 660 -4.93 -6.48 -21.55
CA MET A 660 -6.02 -5.51 -21.71
C MET A 660 -7.30 -5.92 -20.97
N ALA A 661 -7.80 -7.12 -21.23
CA ALA A 661 -9.11 -7.59 -20.81
C ALA A 661 -9.32 -7.57 -19.29
N PRO A 662 -8.38 -8.08 -18.44
CA PRO A 662 -8.56 -7.99 -16.99
C PRO A 662 -8.60 -6.54 -16.50
N ALA A 663 -7.74 -5.68 -17.04
CA ALA A 663 -7.70 -4.28 -16.61
C ALA A 663 -9.04 -3.59 -16.87
N ILE A 664 -9.59 -3.69 -18.08
CA ILE A 664 -10.85 -3.02 -18.41
C ILE A 664 -12.07 -3.66 -17.72
N ALA A 665 -12.04 -4.97 -17.44
CA ALA A 665 -13.09 -5.67 -16.71
C ALA A 665 -13.35 -5.05 -15.32
N PHE A 666 -12.28 -4.59 -14.66
CA PHE A 666 -12.36 -3.94 -13.34
C PHE A 666 -12.49 -2.42 -13.38
N GLY A 667 -12.78 -1.83 -14.56
CA GLY A 667 -13.02 -0.39 -14.67
C GLY A 667 -11.75 0.45 -14.85
N ASN A 668 -10.59 -0.18 -15.09
CA ASN A 668 -9.38 0.55 -15.44
C ASN A 668 -9.42 1.02 -16.90
N ARG A 669 -8.67 2.08 -17.18
CA ARG A 669 -8.37 2.52 -18.55
C ARG A 669 -6.92 2.22 -18.85
N VAL A 670 -6.60 1.83 -20.08
CA VAL A 670 -5.28 1.28 -20.42
C VAL A 670 -4.58 2.07 -21.52
N VAL A 671 -3.27 2.24 -21.35
CA VAL A 671 -2.34 2.70 -22.38
C VAL A 671 -1.36 1.56 -22.66
N LEU A 672 -1.62 0.80 -23.72
CA LEU A 672 -0.86 -0.41 -24.04
C LEU A 672 0.14 -0.11 -25.15
N VAL A 673 1.38 -0.54 -24.98
CA VAL A 673 2.37 -0.63 -26.04
C VAL A 673 2.36 -2.07 -26.54
N ALA A 674 1.88 -2.28 -27.76
CA ALA A 674 1.80 -3.59 -28.38
C ALA A 674 3.17 -4.20 -28.65
N SER A 675 3.21 -5.52 -28.85
CA SER A 675 4.41 -6.30 -29.24
C SER A 675 5.35 -5.51 -30.15
N GLU A 676 6.60 -5.34 -29.72
CA GLU A 676 7.61 -4.61 -30.48
C GLU A 676 7.96 -5.33 -31.79
N PRO A 677 8.17 -6.65 -31.88
CA PRO A 677 8.48 -7.28 -33.17
C PRO A 677 7.25 -7.44 -34.08
N TYR A 678 6.04 -7.54 -33.52
CA TYR A 678 4.84 -7.93 -34.27
C TYR A 678 3.64 -6.99 -34.05
N PRO A 679 3.79 -5.67 -34.26
CA PRO A 679 2.78 -4.68 -33.87
C PRO A 679 1.50 -4.74 -34.73
N LEU A 680 1.54 -5.33 -35.92
CA LEU A 680 0.40 -5.29 -36.86
C LEU A 680 -0.79 -6.15 -36.41
N ALA A 681 -0.59 -7.12 -35.51
CA ALA A 681 -1.70 -7.84 -34.89
C ALA A 681 -2.56 -6.89 -34.03
N ALA A 682 -1.92 -5.99 -33.27
CA ALA A 682 -2.61 -4.98 -32.48
C ALA A 682 -3.30 -3.93 -33.36
N THR A 683 -2.71 -3.56 -34.50
CA THR A 683 -3.33 -2.57 -35.40
C THR A 683 -4.58 -3.10 -36.08
N ASP A 684 -4.63 -4.39 -36.39
CA ASP A 684 -5.85 -5.03 -36.91
C ASP A 684 -6.96 -5.08 -35.84
N PHE A 685 -6.60 -5.09 -34.55
CA PHE A 685 -7.50 -5.08 -33.40
C PHE A 685 -8.24 -3.75 -33.19
N TYR A 686 -7.82 -2.66 -33.84
CA TYR A 686 -8.48 -1.35 -33.71
C TYR A 686 -9.93 -1.40 -34.19
N GLN A 687 -10.19 -2.11 -35.28
CA GLN A 687 -11.54 -2.26 -35.79
C GLN A 687 -12.41 -3.13 -34.87
N VAL A 688 -11.81 -4.09 -34.14
CA VAL A 688 -12.53 -4.87 -33.13
C VAL A 688 -12.95 -3.94 -31.99
N LEU A 689 -12.06 -3.06 -31.51
CA LEU A 689 -12.40 -2.04 -30.50
C LEU A 689 -13.56 -1.13 -30.94
N ASP A 690 -13.48 -0.60 -32.16
CA ASP A 690 -14.51 0.29 -32.72
C ASP A 690 -15.86 -0.42 -32.90
N THR A 691 -15.84 -1.68 -33.35
CA THR A 691 -17.08 -2.46 -33.62
C THR A 691 -17.73 -2.96 -32.34
N SER A 692 -16.97 -3.05 -31.24
CA SER A 692 -17.46 -3.49 -29.93
C SER A 692 -17.90 -2.34 -29.02
N ASP A 693 -18.02 -1.12 -29.56
CA ASP A 693 -18.43 0.08 -28.84
C ASP A 693 -17.58 0.36 -27.59
N VAL A 694 -16.27 0.08 -27.65
CA VAL A 694 -15.35 0.42 -26.57
C VAL A 694 -15.30 1.95 -26.43
N PRO A 695 -15.66 2.54 -25.27
CA PRO A 695 -15.67 3.99 -25.14
C PRO A 695 -14.28 4.59 -25.38
N GLY A 696 -14.25 5.72 -26.08
CA GLY A 696 -13.00 6.39 -26.43
C GLY A 696 -12.13 6.68 -25.21
N GLY A 697 -10.89 6.21 -25.23
CA GLY A 697 -9.92 6.38 -24.14
C GLY A 697 -9.86 5.22 -23.14
N VAL A 698 -10.80 4.27 -23.16
CA VAL A 698 -10.75 3.07 -22.30
C VAL A 698 -9.59 2.17 -22.70
N VAL A 699 -9.41 1.94 -24.00
CA VAL A 699 -8.26 1.23 -24.57
C VAL A 699 -7.53 2.17 -25.51
N ASN A 700 -6.24 2.40 -25.25
CA ASN A 700 -5.34 3.16 -26.13
C ASN A 700 -4.17 2.25 -26.50
N LEU A 701 -3.88 2.13 -27.80
CA LEU A 701 -2.86 1.24 -28.33
C LEU A 701 -1.78 2.04 -29.04
N LEU A 702 -0.56 1.91 -28.52
CA LEU A 702 0.66 2.46 -29.07
C LEU A 702 1.52 1.35 -29.67
N THR A 703 2.35 1.70 -30.64
CA THR A 703 3.35 0.81 -31.23
C THR A 703 4.70 1.52 -31.28
N GLY A 704 5.79 0.80 -31.02
CA GLY A 704 7.13 1.38 -31.02
C GLY A 704 8.11 0.60 -30.15
N PRO A 705 9.37 1.02 -30.07
CA PRO A 705 10.36 0.40 -29.19
C PRO A 705 9.94 0.53 -27.73
N HIS A 706 9.90 -0.58 -27.01
CA HIS A 706 9.51 -0.58 -25.59
C HIS A 706 10.52 0.20 -24.74
N ALA A 707 11.81 0.12 -25.09
CA ALA A 707 12.88 0.84 -24.42
C ALA A 707 12.71 2.37 -24.46
N ASP A 708 12.06 2.91 -25.50
CA ASP A 708 11.84 4.35 -25.65
C ASP A 708 10.58 4.82 -24.88
N LEU A 709 9.59 3.94 -24.75
CA LEU A 709 8.27 4.27 -24.17
C LEU A 709 8.18 3.92 -22.68
N ALA A 710 8.88 2.88 -22.23
CA ALA A 710 8.85 2.42 -20.85
C ALA A 710 9.24 3.51 -19.84
N PRO A 711 10.33 4.29 -20.03
CA PRO A 711 10.70 5.34 -19.09
C PRO A 711 9.62 6.43 -18.98
N THR A 712 8.96 6.74 -20.11
CA THR A 712 7.88 7.73 -20.13
C THR A 712 6.68 7.25 -19.31
N LEU A 713 6.21 6.01 -19.53
CA LEU A 713 5.09 5.43 -18.79
C LEU A 713 5.42 5.31 -17.29
N ALA A 714 6.61 4.82 -16.97
CA ALA A 714 7.08 4.62 -15.60
C ALA A 714 7.23 5.93 -14.82
N ALA A 715 7.69 7.00 -15.46
CA ALA A 715 7.83 8.33 -14.83
C ALA A 715 6.56 9.20 -14.88
N HIS A 716 5.52 8.78 -15.62
CA HIS A 716 4.32 9.60 -15.79
C HIS A 716 3.59 9.76 -14.44
N ALA A 717 3.41 11.01 -13.97
CA ALA A 717 2.75 11.28 -12.69
C ALA A 717 1.26 10.91 -12.70
N ASP A 718 0.65 10.91 -13.89
CA ASP A 718 -0.78 10.66 -14.07
C ASP A 718 -1.12 9.23 -14.54
N VAL A 719 -0.20 8.29 -14.32
CA VAL A 719 -0.41 6.84 -14.48
C VAL A 719 -0.38 6.21 -13.08
N ASP A 720 -1.36 5.36 -12.80
CA ASP A 720 -1.58 4.79 -11.46
C ASP A 720 -0.86 3.43 -11.28
N ALA A 721 -0.62 2.71 -12.37
CA ALA A 721 0.22 1.52 -12.39
C ALA A 721 0.92 1.29 -13.74
N VAL A 722 2.08 0.63 -13.70
CA VAL A 722 2.79 0.18 -14.91
C VAL A 722 3.04 -1.31 -14.89
N TRP A 723 2.61 -2.00 -15.95
CA TRP A 723 2.89 -3.42 -16.17
C TRP A 723 3.93 -3.58 -17.29
N SER A 724 4.92 -4.43 -17.09
CA SER A 724 5.92 -4.72 -18.12
C SER A 724 6.10 -6.20 -18.32
N PHE A 725 5.68 -6.66 -19.49
CA PHE A 725 5.89 -8.02 -19.97
C PHE A 725 6.79 -8.07 -21.20
N SER A 726 7.52 -6.98 -21.48
CA SER A 726 8.43 -6.92 -22.61
C SER A 726 9.49 -8.02 -22.56
N SER A 727 9.91 -8.50 -23.73
CA SER A 727 11.09 -9.36 -23.83
C SER A 727 12.42 -8.59 -23.76
N SER A 728 12.38 -7.27 -23.68
CA SER A 728 13.50 -6.39 -23.36
C SER A 728 13.67 -6.25 -21.85
N ASP A 729 14.91 -6.20 -21.37
CA ASP A 729 15.23 -6.01 -19.96
C ASP A 729 14.94 -4.56 -19.53
N LEU A 730 13.74 -4.33 -19.02
CA LEU A 730 13.22 -3.02 -18.64
C LEU A 730 12.75 -2.97 -17.18
N SER A 731 12.81 -4.09 -16.46
CA SER A 731 12.24 -4.23 -15.11
C SER A 731 12.85 -3.23 -14.13
N ALA A 732 14.18 -3.14 -14.10
CA ALA A 732 14.89 -2.21 -13.21
C ALA A 732 14.52 -0.74 -13.49
N GLU A 733 14.47 -0.34 -14.76
CA GLU A 733 14.19 1.05 -15.13
C GLU A 733 12.74 1.44 -14.83
N VAL A 734 11.78 0.55 -15.12
CA VAL A 734 10.36 0.75 -14.79
C VAL A 734 10.15 0.91 -13.29
N GLU A 735 10.75 0.03 -12.49
CA GLU A 735 10.61 0.06 -11.04
C GLU A 735 11.31 1.26 -10.40
N ARG A 736 12.47 1.66 -10.92
CA ARG A 736 13.20 2.84 -10.42
C ARG A 736 12.42 4.12 -10.68
N LEU A 737 11.92 4.31 -11.91
CA LEU A 737 11.18 5.51 -12.29
C LEU A 737 9.78 5.59 -11.67
N SER A 738 9.19 4.46 -11.25
CA SER A 738 7.89 4.46 -10.57
C SER A 738 7.92 5.15 -9.21
N ALA A 739 9.10 5.30 -8.59
CA ALA A 739 9.28 6.00 -7.32
C ALA A 739 8.80 7.46 -7.34
N GLY A 740 8.69 8.10 -8.51
CA GLY A 740 8.23 9.49 -8.64
C GLY A 740 6.87 9.75 -7.98
N ASN A 741 5.85 8.96 -8.31
CA ASN A 741 4.52 9.02 -7.68
C ASN A 741 4.17 7.73 -6.91
N LEU A 742 5.15 6.83 -6.73
CA LEU A 742 4.99 5.52 -6.10
C LEU A 742 3.90 4.64 -6.72
N LYS A 743 3.62 4.82 -8.02
CA LYS A 743 2.70 3.95 -8.75
C LYS A 743 3.07 2.48 -8.60
N ARG A 744 2.06 1.63 -8.62
CA ARG A 744 2.26 0.18 -8.57
C ARG A 744 3.00 -0.30 -9.82
N THR A 745 3.88 -1.28 -9.65
CA THR A 745 4.59 -1.91 -10.77
C THR A 745 4.37 -3.40 -10.77
N TRP A 746 4.19 -3.96 -11.96
CA TRP A 746 4.23 -5.41 -12.16
C TRP A 746 5.13 -5.71 -13.35
N VAL A 747 6.34 -6.19 -13.05
CA VAL A 747 7.37 -6.49 -14.05
C VAL A 747 7.62 -7.99 -14.10
N ASN A 748 8.14 -8.47 -15.22
CA ASN A 748 8.40 -9.89 -15.44
C ASN A 748 9.79 -10.36 -14.98
N ASP A 749 10.68 -9.46 -14.54
CA ASP A 749 12.07 -9.75 -14.16
C ASP A 749 12.83 -10.59 -15.21
N GLY A 750 12.56 -10.33 -16.50
CA GLY A 750 13.12 -11.11 -17.61
C GLY A 750 12.70 -12.58 -17.60
N ARG A 751 11.55 -12.92 -17.00
CA ARG A 751 10.99 -14.28 -16.95
C ARG A 751 9.81 -14.42 -17.89
N ALA A 752 9.76 -15.55 -18.58
CA ALA A 752 8.69 -15.92 -19.48
C ALA A 752 7.43 -16.31 -18.69
N ARG A 753 6.28 -15.93 -19.22
CA ARG A 753 4.95 -16.30 -18.72
C ARG A 753 4.29 -17.25 -19.71
N ASP A 754 3.61 -18.28 -19.19
CA ASP A 754 2.77 -19.13 -20.02
C ASP A 754 1.43 -18.41 -20.28
N TRP A 755 1.39 -17.67 -21.39
CA TRP A 755 0.20 -16.91 -21.81
C TRP A 755 -0.99 -17.81 -22.21
N SER A 756 -0.70 -19.04 -22.63
CA SER A 756 -1.70 -20.03 -23.02
C SER A 756 -2.26 -20.85 -21.85
N GLY A 757 -1.58 -20.84 -20.70
CA GLY A 757 -1.99 -21.57 -19.51
C GLY A 757 -2.60 -20.66 -18.43
N ALA A 758 -2.73 -21.22 -17.22
CA ALA A 758 -3.32 -20.55 -16.07
C ALA A 758 -2.60 -19.25 -15.66
N ALA A 759 -1.31 -19.09 -15.98
CA ALA A 759 -0.58 -17.86 -15.72
C ALA A 759 -1.05 -16.69 -16.62
N GLY A 760 -1.66 -16.97 -17.78
CA GLY A 760 -2.22 -15.94 -18.68
C GLY A 760 -3.57 -15.37 -18.23
N GLU A 761 -4.24 -16.01 -17.27
CA GLU A 761 -5.58 -15.65 -16.74
C GLU A 761 -5.70 -15.80 -15.22
N GLY A 762 -4.57 -15.92 -14.54
CA GLY A 762 -4.54 -16.25 -13.13
C GLY A 762 -5.01 -15.13 -12.22
N ARG A 763 -5.17 -15.48 -10.94
CA ARG A 763 -5.54 -14.54 -9.87
C ARG A 763 -4.61 -13.33 -9.74
N ALA A 764 -3.36 -13.44 -10.19
CA ALA A 764 -2.43 -12.32 -10.22
C ALA A 764 -2.99 -11.11 -10.99
N PHE A 765 -3.76 -11.32 -12.07
CA PHE A 765 -4.42 -10.22 -12.79
C PHE A 765 -5.55 -9.58 -11.99
N LEU A 766 -6.33 -10.36 -11.23
CA LEU A 766 -7.37 -9.83 -10.33
C LEU A 766 -6.75 -8.88 -9.30
N GLU A 767 -5.65 -9.28 -8.68
CA GLU A 767 -4.94 -8.48 -7.67
C GLU A 767 -4.21 -7.29 -8.32
N ALA A 768 -3.60 -7.46 -9.49
CA ALA A 768 -2.90 -6.40 -10.20
C ALA A 768 -3.84 -5.30 -10.73
N ALA A 769 -5.07 -5.66 -11.13
CA ALA A 769 -6.05 -4.76 -11.73
C ALA A 769 -7.00 -4.11 -10.70
N THR A 770 -6.91 -4.45 -9.42
CA THR A 770 -7.76 -3.88 -8.37
C THR A 770 -6.97 -3.32 -7.20
N GLU A 771 -7.54 -2.31 -6.55
CA GLU A 771 -7.21 -1.88 -5.19
C GLU A 771 -8.21 -2.49 -4.21
N VAL A 772 -7.79 -2.59 -2.94
CA VAL A 772 -8.70 -2.93 -1.84
C VAL A 772 -9.04 -1.66 -1.09
N LYS A 773 -10.32 -1.31 -0.99
CA LYS A 773 -10.81 -0.26 -0.10
C LYS A 773 -11.61 -0.89 1.03
N THR A 774 -11.21 -0.65 2.27
CA THR A 774 -11.93 -1.12 3.44
C THR A 774 -12.88 -0.04 3.94
N VAL A 775 -14.19 -0.24 3.79
CA VAL A 775 -15.21 0.68 4.31
C VAL A 775 -15.81 0.10 5.59
N TRP A 776 -15.60 0.78 6.70
CA TRP A 776 -16.21 0.41 7.97
C TRP A 776 -17.56 1.09 8.12
N VAL A 777 -18.60 0.30 8.37
CA VAL A 777 -19.98 0.77 8.47
C VAL A 777 -20.64 0.29 9.77
N PRO A 778 -21.55 1.08 10.35
CA PRO A 778 -22.40 0.61 11.44
C PRO A 778 -23.18 -0.64 11.04
N TYR A 779 -23.20 -1.64 11.91
CA TYR A 779 -23.94 -2.89 11.75
C TYR A 779 -24.35 -3.41 13.12
N GLY A 780 -25.58 -3.91 13.24
CA GLY A 780 -26.23 -4.17 14.53
C GLY A 780 -26.38 -5.64 14.93
N ALA A 781 -25.66 -6.55 14.28
CA ALA A 781 -25.74 -7.99 14.53
C ALA A 781 -24.59 -8.53 15.38
#